data_AF-Q8F856-F1
#
_entry.id   AF-Q8F856-F1
#
_cell.length_a   1.000
_cell.length_b   1.000
_cell.length_c   1.000
_cell.angle_alpha   90.00
_cell.angle_beta   90.00
_cell.angle_gamma   90.00
#
_symmetry.space_group_name_H-M   'P 1'
#
loop_
_entity.id
_entity.type
_entity.pdbx_description
1 polymer ?
#
loop_
_entity_poly.entity_id
_entity_poly.type
_entity_poly.pdbx_seq_one_letter_code
_entity_poly.pdbx_strand_id
1 'polypeptide(L)'
;MKHYLTFSEGTSNKFWQIETEGNSFTVTYGKIGTSGQIQTKTFDSEEKCLKEAQKLLSEKLKKGYQNSGEETTTTSPKPTQTQSVSKAKTPSTNENEAASKTSSENETTAQSSSKTIQSENHAATTHSKNSINKIETKKLKEPVQKTLGFPNEYLKILSNVVPVHPKEEPKPFDLKNRIEQLSSLKKGSNWWTVDWTNQNIPLFMSKPEAHFWFLALTCMEVIDGYEEKKTKQTIQKLQNFLNSQTIDGNLTLEKAINLLERQEDTWEEKRITPPSYIVLPFYHLFGLEKVIHFLATYNHPQAMKQQDSTNGSYYEGFARLLPILDESERKLCKELIKPHLKQKELEYQDIISPFLIALDLGMKEELLPIVESWKSRESSIRYSYSEYRKNIIFLFQDPEIVKRQMRKIGHLFNSVEELKCWITITQYSDLEWVALSVKAVFNDYNNEKHKEMLKLFLGIKAPEVARPLLYLYALPKLAAETKNWFIECPYFAIEGLVPAVLDEDKKISELAIEILQSLFARGYGEIILQEKAKYSAEIQEKIKNEILENSTFTAEPFDDSTTPTWLSDAIKTVSKGKAISWVVPEELPPILIQKKKLSPSQVAAVLTELKEKGLEESSILLKSLKEHSETTSLDNFVWKLFELWISLGASSKDKWAFTALGKLGGDRIALKLTPPMFLVSSPPVIFFT
;
A
#
# COMPACT_ATOMS: atom_id res chain seq x y z
N MET A 1 22.84 -6.67 21.25
CA MET A 1 22.46 -7.76 22.17
C MET A 1 21.18 -8.40 21.66
N LYS A 2 21.11 -9.74 21.60
CA LYS A 2 19.94 -10.49 21.15
C LYS A 2 19.81 -11.79 21.95
N HIS A 3 18.63 -12.08 22.48
CA HIS A 3 18.35 -13.33 23.21
C HIS A 3 16.96 -13.84 22.89
N TYR A 4 16.82 -15.16 22.81
CA TYR A 4 15.55 -15.87 22.71
C TYR A 4 15.41 -16.81 23.91
N LEU A 5 14.25 -16.75 24.58
CA LEU A 5 13.93 -17.54 25.76
C LEU A 5 12.61 -18.29 25.57
N THR A 6 12.55 -19.51 26.08
CA THR A 6 11.32 -20.33 26.12
C THR A 6 10.86 -20.57 27.56
N PHE A 7 9.56 -20.83 27.70
CA PHE A 7 8.94 -21.26 28.96
C PHE A 7 7.85 -22.28 28.68
N SER A 8 8.01 -23.49 29.20
CA SER A 8 7.10 -24.63 29.00
C SER A 8 6.74 -25.27 30.35
N GLU A 9 5.54 -24.97 30.84
CA GLU A 9 5.01 -25.56 32.08
C GLU A 9 3.50 -25.80 31.95
N GLY A 10 3.06 -27.03 32.20
CA GLY A 10 1.67 -27.46 32.01
C GLY A 10 1.17 -27.17 30.58
N THR A 11 0.07 -26.40 30.48
CA THR A 11 -0.49 -25.95 29.19
C THR A 11 0.11 -24.63 28.66
N SER A 12 0.99 -23.97 29.42
CA SER A 12 1.69 -22.76 28.99
C SER A 12 2.97 -23.11 28.24
N ASN A 13 2.98 -22.91 26.93
CA ASN A 13 4.17 -23.02 26.09
C ASN A 13 4.42 -21.71 25.33
N LYS A 14 5.39 -20.92 25.79
CA LYS A 14 5.56 -19.48 25.48
C LYS A 14 7.00 -19.17 25.07
N PHE A 15 7.18 -18.15 24.24
CA PHE A 15 8.49 -17.57 23.93
C PHE A 15 8.56 -16.09 24.30
N TRP A 16 9.78 -15.61 24.51
CA TRP A 16 10.13 -14.21 24.74
C TRP A 16 11.50 -13.92 24.14
N GLN A 17 11.60 -12.94 23.26
CA GLN A 17 12.82 -12.46 22.61
C GLN A 17 13.06 -11.01 22.99
N ILE A 18 14.33 -10.61 23.11
CA ILE A 18 14.76 -9.22 23.17
C ILE A 18 15.92 -8.98 22.21
N GLU A 19 15.91 -7.84 21.55
CA GLU A 19 16.90 -7.43 20.56
C GLU A 19 17.16 -5.91 20.68
N THR A 20 18.42 -5.50 20.72
CA THR A 20 18.83 -4.10 20.95
C THR A 20 19.45 -3.50 19.68
N GLU A 21 18.90 -2.39 19.19
CA GLU A 21 19.41 -1.64 18.05
C GLU A 21 19.69 -0.19 18.48
N GLY A 22 20.97 0.15 18.63
CA GLY A 22 21.44 1.43 19.15
C GLY A 22 20.85 1.79 20.51
N ASN A 23 20.24 2.97 20.60
CA ASN A 23 19.57 3.45 21.82
C ASN A 23 18.16 2.85 22.05
N SER A 24 17.75 1.83 21.30
CA SER A 24 16.43 1.20 21.41
C SER A 24 16.50 -0.32 21.59
N PHE A 25 15.47 -0.91 22.19
CA PHE A 25 15.26 -2.35 22.16
C PHE A 25 13.84 -2.70 21.73
N THR A 26 13.72 -3.87 21.10
CA THR A 26 12.45 -4.49 20.72
C THR A 26 12.32 -5.82 21.44
N VAL A 27 11.13 -6.05 22.01
CA VAL A 27 10.76 -7.27 22.74
C VAL A 27 9.59 -7.93 22.02
N THR A 28 9.74 -9.21 21.68
CA THR A 28 8.71 -10.01 21.00
C THR A 28 8.32 -11.19 21.88
N TYR A 29 7.03 -11.41 22.15
CA TYR A 29 6.58 -12.52 23.00
C TYR A 29 5.25 -13.12 22.56
N GLY A 30 5.05 -14.41 22.80
CA GLY A 30 3.82 -15.09 22.39
C GLY A 30 3.73 -16.55 22.83
N LYS A 31 2.73 -17.26 22.32
CA LYS A 31 2.69 -18.73 22.37
C LYS A 31 3.63 -19.27 21.29
N ILE A 32 4.38 -20.34 21.57
CA ILE A 32 5.23 -20.97 20.54
C ILE A 32 4.34 -21.43 19.37
N GLY A 33 4.76 -21.15 18.14
CA GLY A 33 3.97 -21.34 16.92
C GLY A 33 3.04 -20.17 16.54
N THR A 34 3.24 -18.97 17.12
CA THR A 34 2.54 -17.74 16.73
C THR A 34 3.54 -16.58 16.53
N SER A 35 3.18 -15.58 15.71
CA SER A 35 4.03 -14.40 15.45
C SER A 35 4.29 -13.53 16.70
N GLY A 36 3.51 -13.72 17.77
CA GLY A 36 3.63 -12.96 19.02
C GLY A 36 3.11 -11.52 18.96
N GLN A 37 3.39 -10.78 20.03
CA GLN A 37 3.22 -9.34 20.16
C GLN A 37 4.60 -8.70 20.26
N ILE A 38 4.76 -7.53 19.63
CA ILE A 38 6.01 -6.76 19.58
C ILE A 38 5.84 -5.47 20.40
N GLN A 39 6.85 -5.12 21.21
CA GLN A 39 6.94 -3.84 21.92
C GLN A 39 8.34 -3.25 21.77
N THR A 40 8.45 -2.02 21.30
CA THR A 40 9.73 -1.31 21.12
C THR A 40 9.83 -0.15 22.11
N LYS A 41 11.03 0.08 22.67
CA LYS A 41 11.31 1.15 23.63
C LYS A 41 12.68 1.78 23.36
N THR A 42 12.71 3.11 23.30
CA THR A 42 13.92 3.91 23.04
C THR A 42 14.34 4.66 24.30
N PHE A 43 15.64 4.92 24.44
CA PHE A 43 16.30 5.56 25.59
C PHE A 43 17.21 6.70 25.13
N ASP A 44 17.65 7.55 26.06
CA ASP A 44 18.53 8.69 25.74
C ASP A 44 19.94 8.26 25.29
N SER A 45 20.35 7.02 25.57
CA SER A 45 21.67 6.48 25.27
C SER A 45 21.68 4.96 25.18
N GLU A 46 22.62 4.41 24.39
CA GLU A 46 22.82 2.97 24.22
C GLU A 46 23.14 2.26 25.54
N GLU A 47 23.97 2.84 26.41
CA GLU A 47 24.25 2.27 27.74
C GLU A 47 22.99 2.05 28.58
N LYS A 48 22.05 3.02 28.58
CA LYS A 48 20.77 2.90 29.31
C LYS A 48 19.91 1.80 28.71
N CYS A 49 19.86 1.71 27.38
CA CYS A 49 19.16 0.66 26.65
C CYS A 49 19.68 -0.73 27.04
N LEU A 50 21.00 -0.94 26.99
CA LEU A 50 21.65 -2.21 27.34
C LEU A 50 21.42 -2.59 28.81
N LYS A 51 21.52 -1.64 29.75
CA LYS A 51 21.30 -1.88 31.19
C LYS A 51 19.86 -2.33 31.49
N GLU A 52 18.84 -1.71 30.90
CA GLU A 52 17.45 -2.16 31.06
C GLU A 52 17.14 -3.47 30.29
N ALA A 53 17.76 -3.70 29.13
CA ALA A 53 17.64 -4.97 28.40
C ALA A 53 18.20 -6.17 29.20
N GLN A 54 19.38 -6.01 29.81
CA GLN A 54 20.01 -7.01 30.70
C GLN A 54 19.18 -7.28 31.97
N LYS A 55 18.55 -6.24 32.53
CA LYS A 55 17.62 -6.36 33.65
C LYS A 55 16.37 -7.16 33.28
N LEU A 56 15.74 -6.88 32.12
CA LEU A 56 14.60 -7.65 31.62
C LEU A 56 14.94 -9.12 31.35
N LEU A 57 16.10 -9.38 30.76
CA LEU A 57 16.62 -10.75 30.57
C LEU A 57 16.76 -11.47 31.94
N SER A 58 17.40 -10.81 32.90
CA SER A 58 17.60 -11.33 34.26
C SER A 58 16.28 -11.62 34.99
N GLU A 59 15.28 -10.75 34.83
CA GLU A 59 13.93 -10.97 35.36
C GLU A 59 13.22 -12.16 34.72
N LYS A 60 13.45 -12.44 33.43
CA LYS A 60 12.83 -13.57 32.72
C LYS A 60 13.46 -14.90 33.13
N LEU A 61 14.80 -14.96 33.19
CA LEU A 61 15.53 -16.12 33.69
C LEU A 61 15.12 -16.46 35.14
N LYS A 62 14.97 -15.46 36.02
CA LYS A 62 14.43 -15.63 37.39
C LYS A 62 12.96 -16.10 37.44
N LYS A 63 12.20 -15.97 36.36
CA LYS A 63 10.81 -16.44 36.21
C LYS A 63 10.72 -17.80 35.50
N GLY A 64 11.80 -18.60 35.53
CA GLY A 64 11.85 -19.96 34.99
C GLY A 64 11.99 -20.06 33.47
N TYR A 65 12.16 -18.95 32.75
CA TYR A 65 12.47 -19.01 31.32
C TYR A 65 13.89 -19.53 31.10
N GLN A 66 14.09 -20.36 30.09
CA GLN A 66 15.37 -20.98 29.77
C GLN A 66 15.96 -20.41 28.48
N ASN A 67 17.30 -20.30 28.42
CA ASN A 67 18.02 -20.02 27.18
C ASN A 67 17.97 -21.27 26.28
N SER A 68 17.48 -21.12 25.05
CA SER A 68 17.76 -22.10 24.00
C SER A 68 19.07 -21.73 23.30
N GLY A 69 20.10 -22.58 23.41
CA GLY A 69 21.21 -22.57 22.44
C GLY A 69 20.72 -23.05 21.07
N GLU A 70 21.38 -22.75 19.96
CA GLU A 70 22.70 -22.11 19.80
C GLU A 70 22.67 -20.94 18.81
N GLU A 71 23.81 -20.25 18.64
CA GLU A 71 24.00 -19.24 17.59
C GLU A 71 23.89 -19.87 16.21
N THR A 72 22.82 -19.54 15.46
CA THR A 72 22.71 -19.85 14.03
C THR A 72 22.31 -18.59 13.25
N THR A 73 23.20 -18.15 12.36
CA THR A 73 23.09 -16.87 11.66
C THR A 73 22.32 -16.99 10.35
N THR A 74 21.01 -16.77 10.39
CA THR A 74 20.18 -16.65 9.16
C THR A 74 19.14 -15.53 9.27
N THR A 75 19.58 -14.33 8.90
CA THR A 75 18.85 -13.29 8.13
C THR A 75 17.31 -13.34 8.05
N SER A 76 16.64 -12.27 8.54
CA SER A 76 15.72 -11.36 7.79
C SER A 76 15.24 -10.21 8.77
N PRO A 77 14.30 -9.28 8.47
CA PRO A 77 14.72 -7.89 8.20
C PRO A 77 13.89 -6.71 8.81
N LYS A 78 14.54 -5.55 9.09
CA LYS A 78 13.90 -4.22 9.27
C LYS A 78 12.87 -4.12 10.45
N PRO A 79 12.15 -2.98 10.68
CA PRO A 79 12.64 -1.59 10.82
C PRO A 79 12.15 -0.85 12.10
N THR A 80 13.02 -0.04 12.71
CA THR A 80 12.77 1.40 13.07
C THR A 80 11.70 1.81 14.13
N GLN A 81 12.21 2.25 15.30
CA GLN A 81 11.76 3.35 16.20
C GLN A 81 10.43 3.32 17.01
N THR A 82 10.49 3.91 18.22
CA THR A 82 9.39 4.68 18.86
C THR A 82 9.96 5.71 19.87
N GLN A 83 9.51 6.97 19.87
CA GLN A 83 9.95 8.05 20.80
C GLN A 83 9.22 8.05 22.17
N SER A 84 9.78 8.63 23.25
CA SER A 84 9.00 9.21 24.40
C SER A 84 9.78 9.95 25.53
N VAL A 85 10.15 11.21 25.28
CA VAL A 85 9.91 12.45 26.10
C VAL A 85 9.82 12.43 27.67
N SER A 86 10.76 13.15 28.33
CA SER A 86 10.67 13.98 29.59
C SER A 86 10.64 13.33 31.00
N LYS A 87 11.30 13.87 32.04
CA LYS A 87 10.92 15.10 32.81
C LYS A 87 11.97 15.61 33.84
N ALA A 88 12.12 16.95 33.94
CA ALA A 88 12.26 17.82 35.15
C ALA A 88 13.37 17.58 36.22
N LYS A 89 13.82 18.54 37.07
CA LYS A 89 13.40 19.95 37.36
C LYS A 89 14.57 20.82 37.90
N THR A 90 14.35 22.14 38.04
CA THR A 90 15.29 23.23 38.42
C THR A 90 15.58 23.40 39.94
N PRO A 91 16.56 24.27 40.30
CA PRO A 91 16.20 25.50 41.05
C PRO A 91 16.79 26.82 40.48
N SER A 92 16.59 27.95 41.18
CA SER A 92 16.70 29.37 40.74
C SER A 92 18.12 30.00 40.88
N THR A 93 18.41 31.27 40.53
CA THR A 93 17.89 32.56 41.09
C THR A 93 18.14 33.78 40.14
N ASN A 94 17.50 34.92 40.43
CA ASN A 94 17.43 36.17 39.63
C ASN A 94 18.68 37.07 39.69
N GLU A 95 18.80 38.06 38.78
CA GLU A 95 18.66 39.51 39.11
C GLU A 95 18.51 40.42 37.86
N ASN A 96 18.56 41.75 38.01
CA ASN A 96 17.87 42.76 37.16
C ASN A 96 18.77 43.69 36.30
N GLU A 97 18.12 44.65 35.63
CA GLU A 97 18.60 45.94 35.04
C GLU A 97 19.00 46.00 33.54
N ALA A 98 18.96 47.17 32.86
CA ALA A 98 17.93 48.23 32.75
C ALA A 98 18.31 49.30 31.69
N ALA A 99 17.33 49.76 30.87
CA ALA A 99 17.38 50.97 29.98
C ALA A 99 18.46 50.97 28.86
N SER A 100 18.49 51.81 27.81
CA SER A 100 17.66 52.93 27.29
C SER A 100 17.52 52.80 25.74
N LYS A 101 16.42 53.20 25.08
CA LYS A 101 16.18 54.47 24.30
C LYS A 101 17.37 54.94 23.43
N THR A 102 17.23 55.40 22.17
CA THR A 102 16.09 55.86 21.29
C THR A 102 16.52 55.63 19.80
N SER A 103 15.79 55.78 18.68
CA SER A 103 14.57 56.52 18.23
C SER A 103 13.62 55.57 17.43
N SER A 104 12.60 55.87 16.59
CA SER A 104 12.10 57.02 15.77
C SER A 104 12.96 57.37 14.53
N GLU A 105 12.44 57.80 13.36
CA GLU A 105 11.09 58.22 12.90
C GLU A 105 10.53 57.24 11.81
N ASN A 106 9.23 56.92 11.68
CA ASN A 106 8.03 57.71 11.29
C ASN A 106 8.12 58.25 9.83
N GLU A 107 7.09 58.18 8.97
CA GLU A 107 5.64 58.49 9.13
C GLU A 107 4.68 57.43 8.52
N THR A 108 3.54 57.05 9.16
CA THR A 108 2.15 57.64 9.17
C THR A 108 1.36 57.42 7.85
N THR A 109 0.06 57.09 7.72
CA THR A 109 -1.18 56.93 8.58
C THR A 109 -2.04 55.80 7.92
N ALA A 110 -3.18 55.21 8.37
CA ALA A 110 -4.14 55.31 9.50
C ALA A 110 -4.79 53.88 9.69
N GLN A 111 -5.43 53.45 10.79
CA GLN A 111 -6.75 53.77 11.42
C GLN A 111 -8.00 53.54 10.52
N SER A 112 -9.12 52.95 10.97
CA SER A 112 -9.68 52.71 12.33
C SER A 112 -10.40 51.33 12.41
N SER A 113 -10.41 50.52 13.49
CA SER A 113 -11.11 50.60 14.80
C SER A 113 -12.62 50.92 14.73
N SER A 114 -13.54 50.38 15.55
CA SER A 114 -13.50 49.35 16.63
C SER A 114 -14.95 48.96 17.09
N LYS A 115 -15.08 48.05 18.08
CA LYS A 115 -16.30 47.63 18.82
C LYS A 115 -17.26 46.70 18.03
N THR A 116 -17.88 45.64 18.57
CA THR A 116 -18.24 45.21 19.95
C THR A 116 -19.46 45.92 20.55
N ILE A 117 -20.63 45.30 20.38
CA ILE A 117 -21.85 45.55 21.16
C ILE A 117 -22.38 44.20 21.64
N GLN A 118 -22.79 44.12 22.91
CA GLN A 118 -23.57 43.01 23.46
C GLN A 118 -25.06 43.36 23.39
N SER A 119 -25.92 42.39 23.09
CA SER A 119 -27.34 42.46 23.45
C SER A 119 -27.80 41.07 23.90
N GLU A 120 -28.11 40.96 25.18
CA GLU A 120 -28.70 39.77 25.77
C GLU A 120 -30.13 39.57 25.28
N ASN A 121 -30.60 38.33 25.23
CA ASN A 121 -32.02 38.04 25.44
C ASN A 121 -32.21 36.62 25.98
N HIS A 122 -33.17 36.46 26.89
CA HIS A 122 -33.23 35.29 27.76
C HIS A 122 -34.01 34.10 27.19
N ALA A 123 -33.48 32.91 27.46
CA ALA A 123 -34.17 31.67 27.83
C ALA A 123 -35.52 31.32 27.18
N ALA A 124 -35.50 30.26 26.37
CA ALA A 124 -36.54 29.23 26.39
C ALA A 124 -35.86 27.88 26.66
N THR A 125 -36.01 27.34 27.88
CA THR A 125 -35.31 26.11 28.31
C THR A 125 -36.25 24.91 28.31
N THR A 126 -36.03 23.97 27.39
CA THR A 126 -36.58 22.61 27.47
C THR A 126 -35.44 21.59 27.43
N HIS A 127 -35.42 20.68 28.41
CA HIS A 127 -34.36 19.70 28.52
C HIS A 127 -34.56 18.53 27.55
N SER A 128 -33.54 18.23 26.76
CA SER A 128 -33.24 16.85 26.36
C SER A 128 -31.76 16.58 26.57
N LYS A 129 -31.42 15.49 27.27
CA LYS A 129 -30.05 15.10 27.59
C LYS A 129 -29.53 14.15 26.51
N ASN A 130 -28.66 14.63 25.63
CA ASN A 130 -27.71 13.76 24.91
C ASN A 130 -26.45 14.55 24.52
N SER A 131 -25.56 14.69 25.48
CA SER A 131 -24.14 15.05 25.28
C SER A 131 -23.33 13.75 25.45
N ILE A 132 -22.26 13.46 24.72
CA ILE A 132 -21.43 14.33 23.86
C ILE A 132 -21.04 13.56 22.58
N ASN A 133 -21.62 13.89 21.43
CA ASN A 133 -20.87 13.78 20.17
C ASN A 133 -20.05 15.07 20.05
N LYS A 134 -18.75 14.96 20.32
CA LYS A 134 -17.83 16.11 20.27
C LYS A 134 -17.68 16.50 18.80
N ILE A 135 -18.15 17.69 18.44
CA ILE A 135 -18.01 18.22 17.07
C ILE A 135 -16.53 18.25 16.72
N GLU A 136 -16.08 17.32 15.87
CA GLU A 136 -14.76 17.41 15.24
C GLU A 136 -14.84 18.53 14.21
N THR A 137 -14.39 19.72 14.63
CA THR A 137 -14.21 20.86 13.74
C THR A 137 -13.37 20.45 12.54
N LYS A 138 -13.86 20.73 11.33
CA LYS A 138 -13.24 20.37 10.05
C LYS A 138 -11.74 20.68 10.05
N LYS A 139 -10.91 19.64 10.16
CA LYS A 139 -9.46 19.76 10.03
C LYS A 139 -9.15 20.25 8.62
N LEU A 140 -8.21 21.18 8.51
CA LEU A 140 -7.67 21.62 7.23
C LEU A 140 -7.04 20.41 6.51
N LYS A 141 -7.18 20.35 5.18
CA LYS A 141 -6.54 19.32 4.36
C LYS A 141 -5.03 19.57 4.34
N GLU A 142 -4.30 18.90 5.23
CA GLU A 142 -2.84 18.79 5.12
C GLU A 142 -2.45 17.96 3.87
N PRO A 143 -1.23 18.08 3.32
CA PRO A 143 -0.77 17.20 2.25
C PRO A 143 -0.85 15.72 2.65
N VAL A 144 -1.18 14.83 1.72
CA VAL A 144 -1.49 13.42 2.04
C VAL A 144 -0.31 12.72 2.74
N GLN A 145 0.93 13.11 2.40
CA GLN A 145 2.14 12.63 3.06
C GLN A 145 2.11 12.84 4.58
N LYS A 146 1.60 13.98 5.06
CA LYS A 146 1.49 14.25 6.50
C LYS A 146 0.40 13.40 7.14
N THR A 147 -0.76 13.27 6.49
CA THR A 147 -1.87 12.43 6.96
C THR A 147 -1.47 10.96 7.09
N LEU A 148 -0.64 10.46 6.17
CA LEU A 148 -0.15 9.08 6.16
C LEU A 148 1.21 8.87 6.85
N GLY A 149 1.83 9.92 7.41
CA GLY A 149 3.13 9.83 8.08
C GLY A 149 4.30 9.47 7.17
N PHE A 150 4.23 9.76 5.86
CA PHE A 150 5.33 9.50 4.94
C PHE A 150 6.51 10.44 5.25
N PRO A 151 7.75 9.93 5.47
CA PRO A 151 8.90 10.79 5.64
C PRO A 151 9.24 11.53 4.32
N ASN A 152 9.60 12.81 4.43
CA ASN A 152 9.96 13.68 3.28
C ASN A 152 11.07 13.11 2.38
N GLU A 153 11.82 12.12 2.85
CA GLU A 153 12.86 11.43 2.09
C GLU A 153 12.30 10.62 0.90
N TYR A 154 11.03 10.20 0.93
CA TYR A 154 10.37 9.62 -0.24
C TYR A 154 10.38 10.56 -1.45
N LEU A 155 10.26 11.88 -1.26
CA LEU A 155 10.36 12.86 -2.36
C LEU A 155 11.78 12.95 -2.94
N LYS A 156 12.82 12.67 -2.15
CA LYS A 156 14.20 12.59 -2.65
C LYS A 156 14.40 11.34 -3.51
N ILE A 157 13.84 10.20 -3.12
CA ILE A 157 13.88 8.95 -3.90
C ILE A 157 13.25 9.16 -5.28
N LEU A 158 12.14 9.90 -5.37
CA LEU A 158 11.47 10.19 -6.65
C LEU A 158 12.24 11.15 -7.58
N SER A 159 13.29 11.83 -7.09
CA SER A 159 14.01 12.86 -7.87
C SER A 159 15.12 12.32 -8.76
N ASN A 160 15.47 11.04 -8.64
CA ASN A 160 16.62 10.38 -9.29
C ASN A 160 17.99 11.05 -9.06
N VAL A 161 18.12 12.00 -8.12
CA VAL A 161 19.40 12.66 -7.81
C VAL A 161 20.29 11.71 -7.00
N VAL A 162 20.92 10.78 -7.71
CA VAL A 162 21.99 9.92 -7.19
C VAL A 162 23.19 10.80 -6.85
N PRO A 163 23.65 10.87 -5.58
CA PRO A 163 24.80 11.70 -5.20
C PRO A 163 26.07 11.34 -5.99
N VAL A 164 26.99 12.29 -6.12
CA VAL A 164 28.35 12.02 -6.62
C VAL A 164 29.23 11.59 -5.46
N HIS A 165 29.87 10.43 -5.57
CA HIS A 165 30.95 10.03 -4.66
C HIS A 165 32.27 10.67 -5.13
N PRO A 166 33.11 11.18 -4.22
CA PRO A 166 34.48 11.58 -4.57
C PRO A 166 35.23 10.43 -5.25
N LYS A 167 36.05 10.75 -6.25
CA LYS A 167 36.88 9.75 -6.94
C LYS A 167 38.00 9.30 -6.00
N GLU A 168 37.95 8.04 -5.57
CA GLU A 168 38.99 7.42 -4.72
C GLU A 168 40.13 6.85 -5.59
N GLU A 169 41.35 6.80 -5.03
CA GLU A 169 42.43 6.06 -5.68
C GLU A 169 42.15 4.54 -5.64
N PRO A 170 42.37 3.80 -6.75
CA PRO A 170 42.12 2.38 -6.79
C PRO A 170 43.07 1.62 -5.85
N LYS A 171 42.53 0.60 -5.17
CA LYS A 171 43.30 -0.22 -4.23
C LYS A 171 44.39 -1.03 -4.96
N PRO A 172 45.50 -1.40 -4.29
CA PRO A 172 46.53 -2.25 -4.89
C PRO A 172 45.95 -3.56 -5.45
N PHE A 173 46.23 -3.85 -6.72
CA PHE A 173 45.69 -5.00 -7.43
C PHE A 173 46.56 -6.25 -7.20
N ASP A 174 46.10 -7.16 -6.35
CA ASP A 174 46.67 -8.51 -6.20
C ASP A 174 45.94 -9.50 -7.13
N LEU A 175 46.54 -9.74 -8.30
CA LEU A 175 46.04 -10.68 -9.30
C LEU A 175 45.86 -12.11 -8.73
N LYS A 176 46.75 -12.57 -7.85
CA LYS A 176 46.72 -13.95 -7.35
C LYS A 176 45.53 -14.14 -6.40
N ASN A 177 45.36 -13.21 -5.46
CA ASN A 177 44.23 -13.18 -4.53
C ASN A 177 42.90 -13.06 -5.29
N ARG A 178 42.83 -12.19 -6.31
CA ARG A 178 41.66 -12.05 -7.18
C ARG A 178 41.32 -13.32 -7.96
N ILE A 179 42.30 -14.06 -8.47
CA ILE A 179 42.08 -15.37 -9.11
C ILE A 179 41.58 -16.41 -8.08
N GLU A 180 42.18 -16.46 -6.89
CA GLU A 180 41.80 -17.39 -5.82
C GLU A 180 40.37 -17.13 -5.32
N GLN A 181 39.95 -15.86 -5.23
CA GLN A 181 38.60 -15.42 -4.85
C GLN A 181 37.49 -16.05 -5.72
N LEU A 182 37.75 -16.26 -7.02
CA LEU A 182 36.79 -16.86 -7.96
C LEU A 182 36.38 -18.30 -7.59
N SER A 183 37.14 -18.98 -6.71
CA SER A 183 36.78 -20.29 -6.14
C SER A 183 35.43 -20.27 -5.38
N SER A 184 34.93 -19.08 -5.04
CA SER A 184 33.65 -18.87 -4.35
C SER A 184 32.43 -18.72 -5.29
N LEU A 185 32.63 -18.69 -6.62
CA LEU A 185 31.56 -18.57 -7.62
C LEU A 185 30.56 -19.73 -7.55
N LYS A 186 29.28 -19.42 -7.83
CA LYS A 186 28.15 -20.37 -7.79
C LYS A 186 27.23 -20.15 -8.98
N LYS A 187 26.40 -21.14 -9.29
CA LYS A 187 25.27 -21.00 -10.23
C LYS A 187 24.29 -19.93 -9.69
N GLY A 188 23.82 -19.05 -10.57
CA GLY A 188 22.79 -18.03 -10.27
C GLY A 188 21.37 -18.60 -10.24
N SER A 189 20.36 -17.70 -10.28
CA SER A 189 18.94 -18.09 -10.27
C SER A 189 18.56 -18.94 -11.49
N ASN A 190 19.13 -18.62 -12.65
CA ASN A 190 18.91 -19.31 -13.92
C ASN A 190 20.08 -20.24 -14.26
N TRP A 191 19.82 -21.33 -15.01
CA TRP A 191 20.87 -22.29 -15.37
C TRP A 191 21.96 -21.73 -16.30
N TRP A 192 21.69 -20.63 -17.00
CA TRP A 192 22.65 -19.91 -17.86
C TRP A 192 23.38 -18.76 -17.13
N THR A 193 23.26 -18.65 -15.80
CA THR A 193 23.80 -17.53 -15.00
C THR A 193 24.73 -18.00 -13.89
N VAL A 194 25.66 -17.13 -13.50
CA VAL A 194 26.60 -17.29 -12.38
C VAL A 194 26.37 -16.14 -11.41
N ASP A 195 26.44 -16.41 -10.10
CA ASP A 195 26.32 -15.41 -9.04
C ASP A 195 27.66 -14.67 -8.84
N TRP A 196 27.68 -13.38 -9.18
CA TRP A 196 28.83 -12.50 -8.98
C TRP A 196 28.69 -11.58 -7.75
N THR A 197 27.57 -11.63 -7.02
CA THR A 197 27.26 -10.66 -5.94
C THR A 197 28.31 -10.66 -4.83
N ASN A 198 28.87 -11.83 -4.52
CA ASN A 198 29.88 -12.04 -3.47
C ASN A 198 31.33 -11.77 -3.93
N GLN A 199 31.55 -11.33 -5.18
CA GLN A 199 32.90 -11.15 -5.75
C GLN A 199 33.57 -9.81 -5.44
N ASN A 200 32.92 -8.91 -4.69
CA ASN A 200 33.51 -7.64 -4.21
C ASN A 200 34.21 -6.83 -5.33
N ILE A 201 33.56 -6.78 -6.51
CA ILE A 201 34.03 -6.06 -7.69
C ILE A 201 34.06 -4.57 -7.34
N PRO A 202 35.24 -3.90 -7.36
CA PRO A 202 35.35 -2.54 -6.85
C PRO A 202 34.76 -1.49 -7.80
N LEU A 203 34.27 -0.38 -7.24
CA LEU A 203 33.76 0.75 -8.02
C LEU A 203 34.90 1.54 -8.69
N PHE A 204 36.07 1.65 -8.04
CA PHE A 204 37.27 2.29 -8.58
C PHE A 204 38.34 1.23 -8.85
N MET A 205 38.79 1.13 -10.11
CA MET A 205 39.74 0.09 -10.56
C MET A 205 41.02 0.69 -11.15
N SER A 206 42.14 0.00 -10.97
CA SER A 206 43.31 0.20 -11.84
C SER A 206 43.04 -0.42 -13.22
N LYS A 207 43.71 0.03 -14.30
CA LYS A 207 43.54 -0.59 -15.63
C LYS A 207 43.87 -2.09 -15.65
N PRO A 208 44.90 -2.60 -14.95
CA PRO A 208 45.11 -4.04 -14.78
C PRO A 208 43.95 -4.76 -14.09
N GLU A 209 43.40 -4.22 -13.00
CA GLU A 209 42.25 -4.82 -12.31
C GLU A 209 40.99 -4.82 -13.20
N ALA A 210 40.78 -3.74 -13.97
CA ALA A 210 39.72 -3.67 -14.96
C ALA A 210 39.90 -4.69 -16.09
N HIS A 211 41.13 -4.92 -16.58
CA HIS A 211 41.42 -5.96 -17.57
C HIS A 211 41.12 -7.36 -17.01
N PHE A 212 41.50 -7.64 -15.75
CA PHE A 212 41.14 -8.87 -15.05
C PHE A 212 39.63 -9.08 -14.96
N TRP A 213 38.89 -8.10 -14.43
CA TRP A 213 37.45 -8.26 -14.25
C TRP A 213 36.70 -8.34 -15.58
N PHE A 214 37.13 -7.60 -16.62
CA PHE A 214 36.56 -7.73 -17.94
C PHE A 214 36.67 -9.18 -18.46
N LEU A 215 37.88 -9.75 -18.46
CA LEU A 215 38.11 -11.12 -18.92
C LEU A 215 37.38 -12.16 -18.05
N ALA A 216 37.38 -12.00 -16.72
CA ALA A 216 36.69 -12.90 -15.81
C ALA A 216 35.18 -12.96 -16.11
N LEU A 217 34.57 -11.81 -16.42
CA LEU A 217 33.14 -11.70 -16.73
C LEU A 217 32.79 -12.14 -18.15
N THR A 218 33.66 -11.97 -19.16
CA THR A 218 33.37 -12.36 -20.57
C THR A 218 33.79 -13.78 -20.94
N CYS A 219 34.67 -14.42 -20.16
CA CYS A 219 35.23 -15.74 -20.45
C CYS A 219 34.73 -16.85 -19.50
N MET A 220 33.83 -16.53 -18.57
CA MET A 220 33.20 -17.53 -17.70
C MET A 220 32.26 -18.44 -18.50
N GLU A 221 32.29 -19.74 -18.19
CA GLU A 221 31.39 -20.75 -18.78
C GLU A 221 30.25 -21.15 -17.83
N VAL A 222 29.22 -21.81 -18.35
CA VAL A 222 28.07 -22.28 -17.55
C VAL A 222 28.51 -23.21 -16.40
N ILE A 223 28.02 -22.94 -15.19
CA ILE A 223 28.25 -23.77 -13.99
C ILE A 223 27.12 -24.79 -13.84
N ASP A 224 27.47 -26.09 -13.84
CA ASP A 224 26.56 -27.17 -13.47
C ASP A 224 26.38 -27.24 -11.95
N GLY A 225 25.38 -26.51 -11.46
CA GLY A 225 25.03 -26.44 -10.04
C GLY A 225 24.43 -27.73 -9.44
N TYR A 226 24.33 -28.83 -10.19
CA TYR A 226 23.98 -30.15 -9.64
C TYR A 226 25.22 -31.02 -9.38
N GLU A 227 26.35 -30.73 -10.04
CA GLU A 227 27.61 -31.46 -9.89
C GLU A 227 28.74 -30.55 -9.43
N GLU A 228 29.04 -30.58 -8.14
CA GLU A 228 30.13 -29.81 -7.50
C GLU A 228 31.50 -30.05 -8.20
N LYS A 229 31.74 -31.28 -8.68
CA LYS A 229 32.97 -31.62 -9.42
C LYS A 229 33.07 -30.87 -10.75
N LYS A 230 31.99 -30.80 -11.54
CA LYS A 230 31.95 -30.00 -12.78
C LYS A 230 32.08 -28.52 -12.47
N THR A 231 31.35 -28.02 -11.46
CA THR A 231 31.46 -26.63 -10.97
C THR A 231 32.92 -26.24 -10.71
N LYS A 232 33.65 -27.04 -9.92
CA LYS A 232 35.07 -26.81 -9.62
C LYS A 232 35.96 -26.89 -10.85
N GLN A 233 35.69 -27.81 -11.79
CA GLN A 233 36.44 -27.91 -13.05
C GLN A 233 36.24 -26.67 -13.95
N THR A 234 35.01 -26.15 -14.06
CA THR A 234 34.73 -24.93 -14.85
C THR A 234 35.40 -23.70 -14.24
N ILE A 235 35.35 -23.54 -12.91
CA ILE A 235 36.02 -22.43 -12.21
C ILE A 235 37.55 -22.54 -12.36
N GLN A 236 38.13 -23.73 -12.16
CA GLN A 236 39.57 -23.95 -12.36
C GLN A 236 40.01 -23.65 -13.81
N LYS A 237 39.16 -23.93 -14.81
CA LYS A 237 39.42 -23.57 -16.21
C LYS A 237 39.50 -22.05 -16.40
N LEU A 238 38.59 -21.28 -15.80
CA LEU A 238 38.67 -19.81 -15.83
C LEU A 238 39.93 -19.30 -15.10
N GLN A 239 40.24 -19.84 -13.92
CA GLN A 239 41.43 -19.47 -13.15
C GLN A 239 42.73 -19.77 -13.93
N ASN A 240 42.80 -20.91 -14.62
CA ASN A 240 43.94 -21.27 -15.46
C ASN A 240 44.05 -20.36 -16.69
N PHE A 241 42.93 -20.01 -17.33
CA PHE A 241 42.90 -19.02 -18.40
C PHE A 241 43.44 -17.67 -17.92
N LEU A 242 42.91 -17.11 -16.84
CA LEU A 242 43.33 -15.80 -16.31
C LEU A 242 44.82 -15.76 -15.89
N ASN A 243 45.34 -16.84 -15.31
CA ASN A 243 46.79 -16.99 -15.01
C ASN A 243 47.68 -16.99 -16.28
N SER A 244 47.13 -17.27 -17.46
CA SER A 244 47.88 -17.31 -18.73
C SER A 244 47.77 -16.03 -19.57
N GLN A 245 46.98 -15.04 -19.13
CA GLN A 245 46.80 -13.79 -19.87
C GLN A 245 47.74 -12.70 -19.33
N THR A 246 48.22 -11.83 -20.22
CA THR A 246 48.95 -10.61 -19.83
C THR A 246 47.93 -9.56 -19.36
N ILE A 247 47.80 -9.42 -18.04
CA ILE A 247 46.82 -8.52 -17.41
C ILE A 247 47.52 -7.22 -17.00
N ASP A 248 47.66 -6.32 -17.98
CA ASP A 248 48.43 -5.06 -17.90
C ASP A 248 47.57 -3.79 -18.14
N GLY A 249 46.27 -3.95 -18.43
CA GLY A 249 45.38 -2.88 -18.85
C GLY A 249 45.28 -2.60 -20.36
N ASN A 250 46.09 -3.24 -21.21
CA ASN A 250 46.19 -2.95 -22.64
C ASN A 250 45.27 -3.82 -23.53
N LEU A 251 44.02 -4.02 -23.10
CA LEU A 251 43.00 -4.66 -23.93
C LEU A 251 42.56 -3.70 -25.06
N THR A 252 42.54 -4.17 -26.32
CA THR A 252 42.03 -3.35 -27.43
C THR A 252 40.50 -3.38 -27.48
N LEU A 253 39.88 -2.28 -27.92
CA LEU A 253 38.42 -2.18 -28.01
C LEU A 253 37.84 -3.26 -28.94
N GLU A 254 38.51 -3.55 -30.06
CA GLU A 254 38.16 -4.64 -30.98
C GLU A 254 38.11 -6.00 -30.27
N LYS A 255 39.13 -6.36 -29.47
CA LYS A 255 39.13 -7.61 -28.68
C LYS A 255 38.03 -7.61 -27.62
N ALA A 256 37.75 -6.47 -26.99
CA ALA A 256 36.69 -6.35 -26.01
C ALA A 256 35.30 -6.53 -26.66
N ILE A 257 35.04 -5.91 -27.81
CA ILE A 257 33.79 -6.07 -28.56
C ILE A 257 33.66 -7.52 -29.07
N ASN A 258 34.69 -8.12 -29.65
CA ASN A 258 34.70 -9.54 -30.06
C ASN A 258 34.47 -10.53 -28.89
N LEU A 259 34.71 -10.11 -27.63
CA LEU A 259 34.40 -10.90 -26.43
C LEU A 259 32.97 -10.68 -25.91
N LEU A 260 32.32 -9.56 -26.25
CA LEU A 260 30.95 -9.22 -25.87
C LEU A 260 29.92 -9.62 -26.93
N GLU A 261 30.32 -9.58 -28.20
CA GLU A 261 29.59 -10.18 -29.32
C GLU A 261 29.56 -11.71 -29.17
N ARG A 262 28.46 -12.31 -29.63
CA ARG A 262 28.17 -13.74 -29.52
C ARG A 262 27.78 -14.29 -30.88
N GLN A 263 28.11 -15.56 -31.13
CA GLN A 263 27.58 -16.28 -32.29
C GLN A 263 26.04 -16.39 -32.19
N GLU A 264 25.37 -16.39 -33.34
CA GLU A 264 23.90 -16.37 -33.41
C GLU A 264 23.30 -17.66 -32.80
N ASP A 265 23.94 -18.81 -33.05
CA ASP A 265 23.64 -20.09 -32.39
C ASP A 265 24.23 -20.20 -30.98
N THR A 266 23.54 -19.58 -30.03
CA THR A 266 23.90 -19.58 -28.59
C THR A 266 24.00 -20.96 -27.92
N TRP A 267 23.65 -22.06 -28.60
CA TRP A 267 23.68 -23.42 -28.06
C TRP A 267 25.07 -24.08 -28.08
N GLU A 268 25.95 -23.70 -29.00
CA GLU A 268 27.33 -24.23 -29.04
C GLU A 268 28.27 -23.49 -28.09
N GLU A 269 27.98 -22.21 -27.82
CA GLU A 269 28.86 -21.33 -27.07
C GLU A 269 28.67 -21.44 -25.55
N LYS A 270 29.51 -22.25 -24.91
CA LYS A 270 29.52 -22.53 -23.46
C LYS A 270 29.69 -21.32 -22.54
N ARG A 271 29.99 -20.13 -23.07
CA ARG A 271 30.16 -18.88 -22.32
C ARG A 271 28.82 -18.38 -21.77
N ILE A 272 28.80 -17.89 -20.53
CA ILE A 272 27.62 -17.19 -20.01
C ILE A 272 27.47 -15.82 -20.67
N THR A 273 26.26 -15.29 -20.64
CA THR A 273 26.03 -13.85 -20.88
C THR A 273 26.73 -13.05 -19.77
N PRO A 274 27.57 -12.05 -20.08
CA PRO A 274 28.22 -11.24 -19.06
C PRO A 274 27.18 -10.50 -18.19
N PRO A 275 27.38 -10.37 -16.88
CA PRO A 275 26.44 -9.70 -15.98
C PRO A 275 26.56 -8.17 -16.04
N SER A 276 25.58 -7.46 -15.46
CA SER A 276 25.57 -6.00 -15.25
C SER A 276 26.92 -5.37 -14.86
N TYR A 277 27.69 -6.06 -14.02
CA TYR A 277 28.99 -5.64 -13.52
C TYR A 277 30.03 -5.33 -14.60
N ILE A 278 29.87 -5.84 -15.84
CA ILE A 278 30.78 -5.60 -16.97
C ILE A 278 30.97 -4.12 -17.31
N VAL A 279 29.98 -3.27 -17.00
CA VAL A 279 30.02 -1.82 -17.26
C VAL A 279 31.16 -1.13 -16.49
N LEU A 280 31.48 -1.59 -15.28
CA LEU A 280 32.52 -0.99 -14.44
C LEU A 280 33.96 -1.18 -14.99
N PRO A 281 34.44 -2.40 -15.31
CA PRO A 281 35.76 -2.55 -15.94
C PRO A 281 35.80 -1.97 -17.36
N PHE A 282 34.70 -2.04 -18.12
CA PHE A 282 34.65 -1.44 -19.46
C PHE A 282 34.84 0.08 -19.44
N TYR A 283 34.25 0.77 -18.44
CA TYR A 283 34.50 2.19 -18.17
C TYR A 283 35.98 2.49 -17.86
N HIS A 284 36.62 1.72 -16.97
CA HIS A 284 38.02 1.96 -16.59
C HIS A 284 39.02 1.66 -17.72
N LEU A 285 38.70 0.74 -18.63
CA LEU A 285 39.53 0.43 -19.80
C LEU A 285 39.36 1.48 -20.91
N PHE A 286 38.12 1.77 -21.31
CA PHE A 286 37.77 2.45 -22.57
C PHE A 286 37.11 3.82 -22.42
N GLY A 287 36.74 4.23 -21.21
CA GLY A 287 36.11 5.51 -20.93
C GLY A 287 34.62 5.58 -21.27
N LEU A 288 34.00 6.68 -20.82
CA LEU A 288 32.55 6.87 -20.79
C LEU A 288 31.87 6.83 -22.17
N GLU A 289 32.51 7.39 -23.20
CA GLU A 289 31.96 7.37 -24.57
C GLU A 289 31.69 5.95 -25.07
N LYS A 290 32.62 5.02 -24.81
CA LYS A 290 32.50 3.64 -25.29
C LYS A 290 31.45 2.89 -24.48
N VAL A 291 31.34 3.17 -23.19
CA VAL A 291 30.27 2.66 -22.32
C VAL A 291 28.89 3.09 -22.81
N ILE A 292 28.68 4.39 -23.06
CA ILE A 292 27.38 4.89 -23.53
C ILE A 292 27.05 4.32 -24.92
N HIS A 293 28.04 4.25 -25.83
CA HIS A 293 27.84 3.60 -27.12
C HIS A 293 27.42 2.14 -26.96
N PHE A 294 28.18 1.33 -26.21
CA PHE A 294 27.86 -0.08 -25.92
C PHE A 294 26.44 -0.26 -25.37
N LEU A 295 26.06 0.53 -24.37
CA LEU A 295 24.72 0.46 -23.76
C LEU A 295 23.58 0.89 -24.70
N ALA A 296 23.88 1.71 -25.72
CA ALA A 296 22.89 2.27 -26.64
C ALA A 296 22.82 1.57 -28.01
N THR A 297 23.77 0.68 -28.33
CA THR A 297 23.79 -0.11 -29.58
C THR A 297 23.91 -1.62 -29.36
N TYR A 298 24.71 -2.08 -28.40
CA TYR A 298 25.08 -3.49 -28.20
C TYR A 298 24.28 -4.18 -27.08
N ASN A 299 22.95 -4.20 -27.21
CA ASN A 299 22.05 -4.88 -26.27
C ASN A 299 21.06 -5.80 -27.01
N HIS A 300 21.57 -6.89 -27.59
CA HIS A 300 20.78 -7.79 -28.45
C HIS A 300 19.73 -8.58 -27.63
N PRO A 301 18.42 -8.45 -27.92
CA PRO A 301 17.34 -8.85 -27.00
C PRO A 301 17.22 -10.37 -26.73
N GLN A 302 17.86 -11.22 -27.54
CA GLN A 302 17.91 -12.68 -27.27
C GLN A 302 19.21 -13.15 -26.60
N ALA A 303 20.34 -12.47 -26.83
CA ALA A 303 21.64 -12.85 -26.28
C ALA A 303 21.88 -12.28 -24.86
N MET A 304 21.35 -11.08 -24.62
CA MET A 304 21.48 -10.34 -23.36
C MET A 304 20.15 -10.37 -22.58
N LYS A 305 19.72 -11.59 -22.18
CA LYS A 305 18.42 -11.79 -21.50
C LYS A 305 18.29 -10.91 -20.26
N GLN A 306 17.40 -9.91 -20.32
CA GLN A 306 17.05 -8.98 -19.23
C GLN A 306 16.30 -9.65 -18.05
N GLN A 307 16.45 -10.97 -17.88
CA GLN A 307 15.82 -11.81 -16.87
C GLN A 307 16.85 -12.46 -15.92
N ASP A 308 18.12 -12.05 -15.97
CA ASP A 308 19.08 -12.41 -14.92
C ASP A 308 18.80 -11.62 -13.62
N SER A 309 17.87 -12.16 -12.83
CA SER A 309 17.53 -11.69 -11.49
C SER A 309 18.65 -11.87 -10.45
N THR A 310 19.76 -12.52 -10.80
CA THR A 310 20.93 -12.68 -9.91
C THR A 310 21.80 -11.42 -9.96
N ASN A 311 22.06 -10.90 -11.16
CA ASN A 311 23.02 -9.82 -11.37
C ASN A 311 22.39 -8.49 -11.86
N GLY A 312 21.20 -8.54 -12.45
CA GLY A 312 20.58 -7.41 -13.15
C GLY A 312 21.10 -7.21 -14.58
N SER A 313 20.44 -6.33 -15.34
CA SER A 313 20.81 -6.00 -16.72
C SER A 313 21.95 -4.98 -16.82
N TYR A 314 22.45 -4.73 -18.04
CA TYR A 314 23.45 -3.70 -18.29
C TYR A 314 23.01 -2.27 -17.94
N TYR A 315 21.70 -1.99 -17.88
CA TYR A 315 21.22 -0.70 -17.35
C TYR A 315 21.55 -0.57 -15.85
N GLU A 316 21.30 -1.59 -15.02
CA GLU A 316 21.74 -1.58 -13.63
C GLU A 316 23.28 -1.58 -13.48
N GLY A 317 24.01 -1.93 -14.55
CA GLY A 317 25.45 -1.67 -14.66
C GLY A 317 25.77 -0.18 -14.75
N PHE A 318 25.02 0.58 -15.54
CA PHE A 318 25.11 2.05 -15.58
C PHE A 318 24.64 2.69 -14.26
N ALA A 319 23.56 2.21 -13.65
CA ALA A 319 23.09 2.73 -12.37
C ALA A 319 24.13 2.55 -11.22
N ARG A 320 24.99 1.52 -11.31
CA ARG A 320 26.18 1.34 -10.43
C ARG A 320 27.35 2.27 -10.79
N LEU A 321 27.47 2.70 -12.05
CA LEU A 321 28.50 3.64 -12.52
C LEU A 321 28.14 5.09 -12.18
N LEU A 322 26.85 5.47 -12.27
CA LEU A 322 26.37 6.83 -12.08
C LEU A 322 26.88 7.53 -10.80
N PRO A 323 26.95 6.89 -9.61
CA PRO A 323 27.50 7.52 -8.41
C PRO A 323 28.94 8.04 -8.56
N ILE A 324 29.79 7.41 -9.39
CA ILE A 324 31.20 7.82 -9.54
C ILE A 324 31.44 8.75 -10.74
N LEU A 325 30.42 9.00 -11.56
CA LEU A 325 30.48 10.00 -12.63
C LEU A 325 30.33 11.41 -12.05
N ASP A 326 31.28 12.29 -12.34
CA ASP A 326 31.22 13.70 -11.95
C ASP A 326 30.24 14.51 -12.81
N GLU A 327 30.04 15.80 -12.49
CA GLU A 327 29.08 16.64 -13.20
C GLU A 327 29.41 16.83 -14.70
N SER A 328 30.70 16.82 -15.06
CA SER A 328 31.13 16.94 -16.46
C SER A 328 30.88 15.65 -17.24
N GLU A 329 31.10 14.51 -16.61
CA GLU A 329 30.78 13.18 -17.15
C GLU A 329 29.28 12.96 -17.27
N ARG A 330 28.50 13.32 -16.25
CA ARG A 330 27.03 13.26 -16.30
C ARG A 330 26.46 14.19 -17.38
N LYS A 331 27.07 15.36 -17.62
CA LYS A 331 26.73 16.22 -18.76
C LYS A 331 27.06 15.52 -20.09
N LEU A 332 28.25 14.94 -20.22
CA LEU A 332 28.66 14.20 -21.41
C LEU A 332 27.72 13.01 -21.70
N CYS A 333 27.26 12.27 -20.69
CA CYS A 333 26.23 11.23 -20.84
C CYS A 333 24.95 11.75 -21.49
N LYS A 334 24.48 12.95 -21.12
CA LYS A 334 23.26 13.54 -21.69
C LYS A 334 23.44 13.81 -23.18
N GLU A 335 24.54 14.44 -23.58
CA GLU A 335 24.82 14.71 -24.99
C GLU A 335 25.00 13.42 -25.81
N LEU A 336 25.68 12.41 -25.25
CA LEU A 336 25.91 11.13 -25.91
C LEU A 336 24.62 10.28 -26.06
N ILE A 337 23.69 10.33 -25.10
CA ILE A 337 22.47 9.51 -25.13
C ILE A 337 21.34 10.16 -25.96
N LYS A 338 21.32 11.50 -26.07
CA LYS A 338 20.28 12.27 -26.77
C LYS A 338 19.98 11.80 -28.22
N PRO A 339 20.95 11.42 -29.07
CA PRO A 339 20.68 10.87 -30.40
C PRO A 339 19.95 9.50 -30.42
N HIS A 340 19.95 8.79 -29.30
CA HIS A 340 19.29 7.47 -29.15
C HIS A 340 17.87 7.58 -28.59
N LEU A 341 17.47 8.75 -28.06
CA LEU A 341 16.13 9.03 -27.52
C LEU A 341 15.11 9.31 -28.65
N LYS A 342 14.79 8.26 -29.41
CA LYS A 342 13.82 8.29 -30.51
C LYS A 342 12.42 7.91 -30.01
N GLN A 343 11.37 8.49 -30.59
CA GLN A 343 9.99 8.10 -30.28
C GLN A 343 9.77 6.61 -30.53
N LYS A 344 9.45 5.87 -29.47
CA LYS A 344 9.24 4.42 -29.49
C LYS A 344 8.35 4.00 -28.32
N GLU A 345 7.57 2.93 -28.48
CA GLU A 345 6.68 2.41 -27.44
C GLU A 345 7.41 1.89 -26.20
N LEU A 346 8.61 1.30 -26.34
CA LEU A 346 9.29 0.53 -25.30
C LEU A 346 8.56 -0.80 -25.00
N GLU A 347 8.65 -1.72 -25.97
CA GLU A 347 8.21 -3.12 -25.91
C GLU A 347 9.38 -4.09 -25.62
N TYR A 348 9.08 -5.38 -25.42
CA TYR A 348 10.08 -6.41 -25.02
C TYR A 348 11.37 -6.44 -25.83
N GLN A 349 11.27 -6.25 -27.15
CA GLN A 349 12.40 -6.36 -28.08
C GLN A 349 13.16 -5.03 -28.26
N ASP A 350 12.77 -3.98 -27.53
CA ASP A 350 13.36 -2.67 -27.65
C ASP A 350 14.62 -2.52 -26.80
N ILE A 351 15.63 -1.83 -27.36
CA ILE A 351 16.78 -1.35 -26.60
C ILE A 351 16.29 -0.18 -25.72
N ILE A 352 15.81 -0.51 -24.52
CA ILE A 352 15.26 0.45 -23.54
C ILE A 352 16.35 1.21 -22.75
N SER A 353 17.59 0.72 -22.75
CA SER A 353 18.68 1.27 -21.93
C SER A 353 18.92 2.77 -22.09
N PRO A 354 18.86 3.39 -23.31
CA PRO A 354 18.95 4.85 -23.46
C PRO A 354 17.89 5.64 -22.69
N PHE A 355 16.65 5.14 -22.67
CA PHE A 355 15.52 5.81 -22.01
C PHE A 355 15.63 5.69 -20.49
N LEU A 356 16.19 4.59 -20.00
CA LEU A 356 16.46 4.39 -18.57
C LEU A 356 17.70 5.18 -18.10
N ILE A 357 18.74 5.31 -18.92
CA ILE A 357 19.88 6.22 -18.69
C ILE A 357 19.39 7.68 -18.64
N ALA A 358 18.51 8.08 -19.56
CA ALA A 358 17.90 9.41 -19.57
C ALA A 358 17.00 9.67 -18.34
N LEU A 359 16.31 8.63 -17.85
CA LEU A 359 15.54 8.65 -16.60
C LEU A 359 16.44 8.91 -15.39
N ASP A 360 17.54 8.18 -15.26
CA ASP A 360 18.54 8.35 -14.20
C ASP A 360 19.23 9.73 -14.25
N LEU A 361 19.47 10.25 -15.45
CA LEU A 361 20.06 11.58 -15.67
C LEU A 361 19.04 12.73 -15.56
N GLY A 362 17.76 12.44 -15.34
CA GLY A 362 16.70 13.44 -15.19
C GLY A 362 16.38 14.25 -16.44
N MET A 363 16.50 13.65 -17.63
CA MET A 363 16.29 14.28 -18.94
C MET A 363 14.80 14.45 -19.28
N LYS A 364 14.07 15.22 -18.47
CA LYS A 364 12.61 15.41 -18.59
C LYS A 364 12.20 15.99 -19.95
N GLU A 365 12.96 16.96 -20.46
CA GLU A 365 12.65 17.68 -21.72
C GLU A 365 12.76 16.75 -22.94
N GLU A 366 13.82 15.93 -23.00
CA GLU A 366 13.98 14.94 -24.07
C GLU A 366 12.98 13.77 -23.96
N LEU A 367 12.64 13.35 -22.74
CA LEU A 367 11.71 12.23 -22.51
C LEU A 367 10.24 12.60 -22.77
N LEU A 368 9.83 13.86 -22.56
CA LEU A 368 8.44 14.29 -22.73
C LEU A 368 7.84 13.92 -24.11
N PRO A 369 8.42 14.33 -25.26
CA PRO A 369 7.85 14.00 -26.58
C PRO A 369 7.86 12.50 -26.92
N ILE A 370 8.59 11.67 -26.16
CA ILE A 370 8.53 10.20 -26.28
C ILE A 370 7.32 9.68 -25.49
N VAL A 371 7.16 10.09 -24.23
CA VAL A 371 6.01 9.71 -23.40
C VAL A 371 4.69 10.15 -24.04
N GLU A 372 4.64 11.37 -24.57
CA GLU A 372 3.45 11.89 -25.25
C GLU A 372 3.15 11.17 -26.58
N SER A 373 4.11 10.43 -27.16
CA SER A 373 3.89 9.62 -28.38
C SER A 373 3.24 8.26 -28.13
N TRP A 374 3.29 7.72 -26.90
CA TRP A 374 2.80 6.37 -26.60
C TRP A 374 1.30 6.18 -26.82
N LYS A 375 0.89 5.01 -27.31
CA LYS A 375 -0.51 4.66 -27.59
C LYS A 375 -1.35 4.53 -26.31
N SER A 376 -2.64 4.84 -26.46
CA SER A 376 -3.66 4.55 -25.44
C SER A 376 -3.85 3.04 -25.25
N ARG A 377 -4.09 2.59 -24.01
CA ARG A 377 -4.31 1.17 -23.65
C ARG A 377 -5.43 1.04 -22.60
N GLU A 378 -6.04 -0.14 -22.52
CA GLU A 378 -6.99 -0.48 -21.46
C GLU A 378 -6.30 -0.54 -20.09
N SER A 379 -7.03 -0.45 -18.98
CA SER A 379 -6.44 -0.44 -17.64
C SER A 379 -6.08 -1.86 -17.15
N SER A 380 -4.82 -2.14 -16.85
CA SER A 380 -4.37 -3.47 -16.38
C SER A 380 -3.12 -3.42 -15.49
N ILE A 381 -3.03 -4.36 -14.54
CA ILE A 381 -1.84 -4.63 -13.70
C ILE A 381 -0.85 -5.61 -14.37
N ARG A 382 -1.17 -6.17 -15.55
CA ARG A 382 -0.41 -7.28 -16.17
C ARG A 382 0.35 -6.91 -17.45
N TYR A 383 0.68 -5.63 -17.65
CA TYR A 383 1.49 -5.19 -18.80
C TYR A 383 2.99 -5.31 -18.52
N SER A 384 3.61 -6.39 -19.00
CA SER A 384 5.00 -6.79 -18.71
C SER A 384 6.09 -5.74 -18.96
N TYR A 385 5.84 -4.70 -19.78
CA TYR A 385 6.79 -3.62 -20.10
C TYR A 385 6.25 -2.22 -19.75
N SER A 386 5.10 -2.15 -19.08
CA SER A 386 4.58 -0.89 -18.54
C SER A 386 5.42 -0.37 -17.38
N GLU A 387 6.11 -1.25 -16.65
CA GLU A 387 7.00 -0.94 -15.53
C GLU A 387 8.05 0.14 -15.86
N TYR A 388 8.70 0.03 -17.02
CA TYR A 388 9.67 1.02 -17.48
C TYR A 388 9.01 2.35 -17.84
N ARG A 389 7.84 2.30 -18.50
CA ARG A 389 7.07 3.49 -18.90
C ARG A 389 6.53 4.25 -17.70
N LYS A 390 6.01 3.52 -16.71
CA LYS A 390 5.57 3.99 -15.39
C LYS A 390 6.68 4.75 -14.67
N ASN A 391 7.89 4.20 -14.63
CA ASN A 391 9.05 4.85 -14.00
C ASN A 391 9.46 6.14 -14.73
N ILE A 392 9.45 6.13 -16.07
CA ILE A 392 9.68 7.33 -16.90
C ILE A 392 8.59 8.39 -16.67
N ILE A 393 7.32 8.00 -16.50
CA ILE A 393 6.23 8.93 -16.18
C ILE A 393 6.42 9.53 -14.78
N PHE A 394 6.75 8.73 -13.77
CA PHE A 394 6.94 9.23 -12.40
C PHE A 394 8.08 10.26 -12.26
N LEU A 395 9.11 10.20 -13.12
CA LEU A 395 10.18 11.21 -13.17
C LEU A 395 9.64 12.64 -13.28
N PHE A 396 8.56 12.86 -14.03
CA PHE A 396 8.06 14.20 -14.29
C PHE A 396 7.68 14.94 -13.01
N GLN A 397 7.08 14.24 -12.04
CA GLN A 397 6.52 14.78 -10.79
C GLN A 397 5.45 15.88 -10.95
N ASP A 398 5.10 16.25 -12.20
CA ASP A 398 3.95 17.10 -12.49
C ASP A 398 2.66 16.27 -12.40
N PRO A 399 1.65 16.67 -11.59
CA PRO A 399 0.44 15.90 -11.41
C PRO A 399 -0.36 15.64 -12.69
N GLU A 400 -0.44 16.60 -13.61
CA GLU A 400 -1.29 16.50 -14.79
C GLU A 400 -0.63 15.71 -15.93
N ILE A 401 0.70 15.81 -16.08
CA ILE A 401 1.47 14.91 -16.95
C ILE A 401 1.41 13.49 -16.40
N VAL A 402 1.64 13.29 -15.10
CA VAL A 402 1.65 11.96 -14.48
C VAL A 402 0.27 11.29 -14.60
N LYS A 403 -0.83 11.98 -14.26
CA LYS A 403 -2.19 11.45 -14.43
C LYS A 403 -2.49 11.13 -15.89
N ARG A 404 -2.30 12.09 -16.80
CA ARG A 404 -2.61 11.96 -18.23
C ARG A 404 -1.89 10.77 -18.84
N GLN A 405 -0.58 10.66 -18.63
CA GLN A 405 0.23 9.66 -19.31
C GLN A 405 0.13 8.27 -18.64
N MET A 406 -0.07 8.18 -17.32
CA MET A 406 -0.30 6.89 -16.64
C MET A 406 -1.63 6.26 -17.05
N ARG A 407 -2.71 7.05 -17.10
CA ARG A 407 -4.01 6.61 -17.63
C ARG A 407 -3.89 6.20 -19.10
N LYS A 408 -3.15 6.96 -19.91
CA LYS A 408 -2.92 6.67 -21.34
C LYS A 408 -2.23 5.31 -21.55
N ILE A 409 -1.15 5.00 -20.82
CA ILE A 409 -0.49 3.67 -20.95
C ILE A 409 -1.27 2.53 -20.27
N GLY A 410 -2.39 2.82 -19.61
CA GLY A 410 -3.24 1.81 -18.98
C GLY A 410 -2.64 1.11 -17.76
N HIS A 411 -1.55 1.64 -17.18
CA HIS A 411 -0.88 0.98 -16.06
C HIS A 411 -1.65 1.18 -14.75
N LEU A 412 -2.27 0.11 -14.26
CA LEU A 412 -2.76 0.03 -12.88
C LEU A 412 -1.65 -0.50 -11.96
N PHE A 413 -1.61 0.03 -10.75
CA PHE A 413 -0.55 -0.26 -9.79
C PHE A 413 -0.68 -1.66 -9.19
N ASN A 414 0.45 -2.32 -8.99
CA ASN A 414 0.56 -3.65 -8.39
C ASN A 414 1.41 -3.67 -7.11
N SER A 415 1.89 -2.52 -6.62
CA SER A 415 2.64 -2.40 -5.37
C SER A 415 2.20 -1.22 -4.49
N VAL A 416 2.53 -1.29 -3.20
CA VAL A 416 2.28 -0.20 -2.22
C VAL A 416 3.18 1.00 -2.53
N GLU A 417 4.38 0.76 -3.06
CA GLU A 417 5.40 1.74 -3.43
C GLU A 417 4.93 2.61 -4.59
N GLU A 418 4.22 2.03 -5.56
CA GLU A 418 3.53 2.77 -6.62
C GLU A 418 2.40 3.63 -6.09
N LEU A 419 1.57 3.11 -5.17
CA LEU A 419 0.53 3.92 -4.54
C LEU A 419 1.13 5.10 -3.76
N LYS A 420 2.19 4.87 -2.98
CA LYS A 420 2.94 5.92 -2.28
C LYS A 420 3.46 6.96 -3.27
N CYS A 421 4.04 6.53 -4.40
CA CYS A 421 4.51 7.42 -5.46
C CYS A 421 3.39 8.27 -6.06
N TRP A 422 2.31 7.63 -6.53
CA TRP A 422 1.14 8.29 -7.13
C TRP A 422 0.53 9.31 -6.17
N ILE A 423 0.16 8.88 -4.96
CA ILE A 423 -0.44 9.74 -3.92
C ILE A 423 0.53 10.88 -3.54
N THR A 424 1.84 10.66 -3.59
CA THR A 424 2.84 11.70 -3.30
C THR A 424 2.85 12.79 -4.37
N ILE A 425 2.64 12.42 -5.64
CA ILE A 425 2.61 13.36 -6.77
C ILE A 425 1.22 13.98 -6.92
N THR A 426 0.16 13.17 -7.03
CA THR A 426 -1.21 13.63 -7.35
C THR A 426 -1.98 14.14 -6.14
N GLN A 427 -1.47 13.94 -4.92
CA GLN A 427 -2.11 14.32 -3.66
C GLN A 427 -3.51 13.69 -3.54
N TYR A 428 -4.55 14.50 -3.32
CA TYR A 428 -5.94 14.05 -3.29
C TYR A 428 -6.59 13.93 -4.69
N SER A 429 -5.88 14.29 -5.76
CA SER A 429 -6.41 14.16 -7.13
C SER A 429 -6.17 12.75 -7.70
N ASP A 430 -7.16 12.26 -8.43
CA ASP A 430 -7.19 10.93 -9.04
C ASP A 430 -6.91 9.75 -8.07
N LEU A 431 -7.62 9.77 -6.94
CA LEU A 431 -7.76 8.61 -6.04
C LEU A 431 -8.64 7.49 -6.63
N GLU A 432 -9.31 7.74 -7.76
CA GLU A 432 -10.00 6.71 -8.55
C GLU A 432 -9.00 5.69 -9.10
N TRP A 433 -7.88 6.13 -9.68
CA TRP A 433 -6.86 5.21 -10.20
C TRP A 433 -6.24 4.33 -9.09
N VAL A 434 -6.17 4.84 -7.85
CA VAL A 434 -5.79 4.07 -6.66
C VAL A 434 -6.83 2.97 -6.37
N ALA A 435 -8.12 3.33 -6.30
CA ALA A 435 -9.20 2.37 -6.05
C ALA A 435 -9.28 1.28 -7.14
N LEU A 436 -9.13 1.65 -8.42
CA LEU A 436 -9.08 0.71 -9.54
C LEU A 436 -7.86 -0.22 -9.47
N SER A 437 -6.71 0.28 -9.00
CA SER A 437 -5.50 -0.53 -8.79
C SER A 437 -5.68 -1.54 -7.65
N VAL A 438 -6.19 -1.11 -6.49
CA VAL A 438 -6.54 -2.02 -5.37
C VAL A 438 -7.54 -3.09 -5.83
N LYS A 439 -8.56 -2.68 -6.59
CA LYS A 439 -9.59 -3.57 -7.17
C LYS A 439 -9.02 -4.59 -8.15
N ALA A 440 -8.02 -4.22 -8.93
CA ALA A 440 -7.35 -5.15 -9.86
C ALA A 440 -6.49 -6.18 -9.11
N VAL A 441 -5.69 -5.75 -8.13
CA VAL A 441 -4.86 -6.65 -7.32
C VAL A 441 -5.70 -7.57 -6.43
N PHE A 442 -6.88 -7.14 -5.98
CA PHE A 442 -7.83 -8.01 -5.26
C PHE A 442 -8.26 -9.25 -6.07
N ASN A 443 -8.31 -9.15 -7.40
CA ASN A 443 -8.68 -10.25 -8.29
C ASN A 443 -7.47 -11.09 -8.75
N ASP A 444 -6.26 -10.79 -8.24
CA ASP A 444 -5.04 -11.54 -8.54
C ASP A 444 -4.71 -12.59 -7.46
N TYR A 445 -3.80 -13.52 -7.77
CA TYR A 445 -3.50 -14.65 -6.90
C TYR A 445 -2.77 -14.28 -5.59
N ASN A 446 -2.21 -13.07 -5.47
CA ASN A 446 -1.42 -12.64 -4.32
C ASN A 446 -2.18 -11.66 -3.39
N ASN A 447 -2.83 -12.22 -2.37
CA ASN A 447 -3.66 -11.48 -1.41
C ASN A 447 -2.85 -10.50 -0.51
N GLU A 448 -1.57 -10.75 -0.23
CA GLU A 448 -0.82 -9.87 0.70
C GLU A 448 -0.61 -8.46 0.11
N LYS A 449 -0.25 -8.36 -1.18
CA LYS A 449 -0.17 -7.07 -1.89
C LYS A 449 -1.47 -6.27 -1.79
N HIS A 450 -2.61 -6.94 -2.01
CA HIS A 450 -3.93 -6.31 -1.89
C HIS A 450 -4.16 -5.73 -0.49
N LYS A 451 -3.89 -6.49 0.59
CA LYS A 451 -4.12 -6.02 1.97
C LYS A 451 -3.32 -4.76 2.29
N GLU A 452 -2.04 -4.72 1.91
CA GLU A 452 -1.19 -3.55 2.19
C GLU A 452 -1.63 -2.32 1.40
N MET A 453 -2.01 -2.50 0.13
CA MET A 453 -2.55 -1.45 -0.73
C MET A 453 -3.91 -0.92 -0.24
N LEU A 454 -4.83 -1.81 0.16
CA LEU A 454 -6.12 -1.45 0.75
C LEU A 454 -5.95 -0.71 2.08
N LYS A 455 -5.10 -1.22 2.98
CA LYS A 455 -4.78 -0.58 4.26
C LYS A 455 -4.20 0.83 4.07
N LEU A 456 -3.34 1.03 3.06
CA LEU A 456 -2.81 2.36 2.74
C LEU A 456 -3.94 3.31 2.30
N PHE A 457 -4.83 2.83 1.44
CA PHE A 457 -5.93 3.63 0.89
C PHE A 457 -6.97 4.02 1.95
N LEU A 458 -7.37 3.06 2.81
CA LEU A 458 -8.23 3.30 3.98
C LEU A 458 -7.56 4.21 5.02
N GLY A 459 -6.23 4.34 5.01
CA GLY A 459 -5.49 5.28 5.86
C GLY A 459 -5.74 6.75 5.49
N ILE A 460 -6.19 7.06 4.27
CA ILE A 460 -6.44 8.43 3.83
C ILE A 460 -7.75 8.92 4.44
N LYS A 461 -7.71 10.01 5.23
CA LYS A 461 -8.90 10.64 5.83
C LYS A 461 -9.21 11.98 5.14
N ALA A 462 -9.88 11.91 3.99
CA ALA A 462 -10.31 13.06 3.17
C ALA A 462 -11.54 12.69 2.31
N PRO A 463 -12.38 13.67 1.91
CA PRO A 463 -13.60 13.39 1.16
C PRO A 463 -13.35 12.91 -0.27
N GLU A 464 -12.22 13.26 -0.89
CA GLU A 464 -11.81 12.77 -2.21
C GLU A 464 -11.65 11.24 -2.27
N VAL A 465 -11.52 10.56 -1.12
CA VAL A 465 -11.50 9.09 -1.03
C VAL A 465 -12.90 8.50 -1.24
N ALA A 466 -13.95 9.20 -0.83
CA ALA A 466 -15.24 8.58 -0.55
C ALA A 466 -15.94 8.02 -1.81
N ARG A 467 -15.97 8.78 -2.90
CA ARG A 467 -16.47 8.28 -4.21
C ARG A 467 -15.60 7.13 -4.74
N PRO A 468 -14.27 7.25 -4.91
CA PRO A 468 -13.40 6.13 -5.27
C PRO A 468 -13.57 4.87 -4.44
N LEU A 469 -13.80 4.99 -3.13
CA LEU A 469 -13.99 3.84 -2.24
C LEU A 469 -15.24 3.00 -2.58
N LEU A 470 -16.24 3.59 -3.26
CA LEU A 470 -17.42 2.85 -3.74
C LEU A 470 -17.06 1.79 -4.80
N TYR A 471 -15.99 1.97 -5.58
CA TYR A 471 -15.52 0.93 -6.51
C TYR A 471 -15.04 -0.34 -5.80
N LEU A 472 -14.65 -0.23 -4.53
CA LEU A 472 -14.27 -1.33 -3.64
C LEU A 472 -15.46 -1.81 -2.79
N TYR A 473 -16.32 -0.91 -2.29
CA TYR A 473 -17.58 -1.27 -1.63
C TYR A 473 -18.49 -2.12 -2.54
N ALA A 474 -18.45 -1.88 -3.85
CA ALA A 474 -19.13 -2.67 -4.88
C ALA A 474 -18.68 -4.15 -4.99
N LEU A 475 -17.62 -4.57 -4.27
CA LEU A 475 -17.16 -5.95 -4.16
C LEU A 475 -17.61 -6.55 -2.80
N PRO A 476 -18.48 -7.58 -2.77
CA PRO A 476 -19.04 -8.09 -1.51
C PRO A 476 -18.00 -8.46 -0.44
N LYS A 477 -16.86 -9.03 -0.84
CA LYS A 477 -15.76 -9.42 0.06
C LYS A 477 -14.99 -8.24 0.68
N LEU A 478 -15.08 -7.03 0.11
CA LEU A 478 -14.46 -5.81 0.64
C LEU A 478 -15.49 -4.83 1.23
N ALA A 479 -16.78 -5.08 1.01
CA ALA A 479 -17.86 -4.18 1.43
C ALA A 479 -17.84 -3.91 2.94
N ALA A 480 -17.59 -4.90 3.79
CA ALA A 480 -17.53 -4.70 5.24
C ALA A 480 -16.36 -3.80 5.68
N GLU A 481 -15.15 -4.03 5.15
CA GLU A 481 -13.94 -3.27 5.53
C GLU A 481 -13.98 -1.83 4.99
N THR A 482 -14.45 -1.65 3.75
CA THR A 482 -14.65 -0.33 3.15
C THR A 482 -15.79 0.45 3.80
N LYS A 483 -16.87 -0.20 4.22
CA LYS A 483 -17.97 0.43 4.97
C LYS A 483 -17.50 1.00 6.30
N ASN A 484 -16.60 0.31 7.00
CA ASN A 484 -16.05 0.78 8.27
C ASN A 484 -15.37 2.16 8.12
N TRP A 485 -14.69 2.45 7.00
CA TRP A 485 -14.12 3.78 6.75
C TRP A 485 -15.17 4.89 6.68
N PHE A 486 -16.31 4.65 6.00
CA PHE A 486 -17.41 5.62 5.95
C PHE A 486 -18.02 5.88 7.33
N ILE A 487 -18.03 4.88 8.21
CA ILE A 487 -18.54 4.97 9.59
C ILE A 487 -17.52 5.68 10.52
N GLU A 488 -16.22 5.44 10.35
CA GLU A 488 -15.15 6.10 11.10
C GLU A 488 -14.87 7.54 10.66
N CYS A 489 -15.17 7.88 9.40
CA CYS A 489 -14.88 9.18 8.78
C CYS A 489 -16.16 9.87 8.26
N PRO A 490 -17.25 9.98 9.04
CA PRO A 490 -18.59 10.29 8.53
C PRO A 490 -18.68 11.68 7.88
N TYR A 491 -17.97 12.68 8.41
CA TYR A 491 -17.90 14.02 7.82
C TYR A 491 -17.25 14.02 6.43
N PHE A 492 -16.15 13.28 6.25
CA PHE A 492 -15.49 13.13 4.96
C PHE A 492 -16.29 12.25 4.00
N ALA A 493 -16.97 11.21 4.51
CA ALA A 493 -17.91 10.42 3.73
C ALA A 493 -19.04 11.30 3.16
N ILE A 494 -19.67 12.14 3.98
CA ILE A 494 -20.77 13.00 3.52
C ILE A 494 -20.29 14.05 2.50
N GLU A 495 -19.20 14.77 2.79
CA GLU A 495 -18.61 15.76 1.86
C GLU A 495 -18.16 15.15 0.51
N GLY A 496 -17.75 13.88 0.50
CA GLY A 496 -17.37 13.19 -0.74
C GLY A 496 -18.51 12.45 -1.46
N LEU A 497 -19.58 12.05 -0.77
CA LEU A 497 -20.69 11.26 -1.34
C LEU A 497 -21.91 12.09 -1.74
N VAL A 498 -22.14 13.25 -1.14
CA VAL A 498 -23.21 14.18 -1.55
C VAL A 498 -23.15 14.53 -3.05
N PRO A 499 -21.99 14.85 -3.67
CA PRO A 499 -21.92 15.00 -5.13
C PRO A 499 -22.11 13.68 -5.89
N ALA A 500 -21.65 12.55 -5.34
CA ALA A 500 -21.71 11.24 -6.00
C ALA A 500 -23.14 10.68 -6.15
N VAL A 501 -24.17 11.29 -5.56
CA VAL A 501 -25.56 10.89 -5.80
C VAL A 501 -26.01 11.10 -7.25
N LEU A 502 -25.30 11.92 -8.05
CA LEU A 502 -25.47 12.07 -9.50
C LEU A 502 -24.21 11.65 -10.28
N ASP A 503 -23.63 10.51 -9.91
CA ASP A 503 -22.54 9.91 -10.69
C ASP A 503 -22.97 9.46 -12.09
N GLU A 504 -22.03 9.49 -13.05
CA GLU A 504 -22.21 8.90 -14.38
C GLU A 504 -22.37 7.37 -14.30
N ASP A 505 -21.66 6.71 -13.38
CA ASP A 505 -21.90 5.29 -13.06
C ASP A 505 -23.11 5.20 -12.11
N LYS A 506 -24.26 4.80 -12.67
CA LYS A 506 -25.51 4.57 -11.92
C LYS A 506 -25.32 3.67 -10.69
N LYS A 507 -24.38 2.72 -10.71
CA LYS A 507 -24.10 1.86 -9.54
C LYS A 507 -23.33 2.63 -8.46
N ILE A 508 -22.44 3.54 -8.82
CA ILE A 508 -21.76 4.44 -7.86
C ILE A 508 -22.79 5.40 -7.25
N SER A 509 -23.72 5.93 -8.07
CA SER A 509 -24.86 6.73 -7.59
C SER A 509 -25.74 6.00 -6.57
N GLU A 510 -26.11 4.75 -6.85
CA GLU A 510 -26.90 3.91 -5.92
C GLU A 510 -26.16 3.60 -4.62
N LEU A 511 -24.87 3.25 -4.69
CA LEU A 511 -24.07 2.95 -3.50
C LEU A 511 -23.75 4.21 -2.66
N ALA A 512 -23.61 5.38 -3.28
CA ALA A 512 -23.47 6.67 -2.57
C ALA A 512 -24.73 6.96 -1.74
N ILE A 513 -25.91 6.75 -2.31
CA ILE A 513 -27.21 6.91 -1.63
C ILE A 513 -27.35 5.91 -0.49
N GLU A 514 -27.00 4.63 -0.69
CA GLU A 514 -27.03 3.62 0.38
C GLU A 514 -26.18 4.03 1.60
N ILE A 515 -24.94 4.46 1.38
CA ILE A 515 -24.05 4.89 2.47
C ILE A 515 -24.59 6.17 3.14
N LEU A 516 -25.12 7.13 2.39
CA LEU A 516 -25.73 8.34 2.96
C LEU A 516 -27.01 8.05 3.76
N GLN A 517 -27.88 7.15 3.30
CA GLN A 517 -29.03 6.64 4.08
C GLN A 517 -28.55 5.99 5.39
N SER A 518 -27.48 5.20 5.32
CA SER A 518 -26.86 4.58 6.49
C SER A 518 -26.36 5.65 7.49
N LEU A 519 -25.65 6.69 7.03
CA LEU A 519 -25.16 7.76 7.89
C LEU A 519 -26.29 8.64 8.44
N PHE A 520 -27.35 8.88 7.66
CA PHE A 520 -28.57 9.53 8.12
C PHE A 520 -29.19 8.79 9.32
N ALA A 521 -29.34 7.47 9.21
CA ALA A 521 -29.90 6.61 10.26
C ALA A 521 -29.03 6.55 11.54
N ARG A 522 -27.71 6.75 11.43
CA ARG A 522 -26.79 6.94 12.58
C ARG A 522 -26.80 8.36 13.17
N GLY A 523 -27.72 9.23 12.73
CA GLY A 523 -27.91 10.58 13.28
C GLY A 523 -27.13 11.69 12.59
N TYR A 524 -26.45 11.43 11.45
CA TYR A 524 -25.73 12.47 10.71
C TYR A 524 -26.61 13.29 9.74
N GLY A 525 -27.94 13.20 9.86
CA GLY A 525 -28.89 13.86 8.96
C GLY A 525 -28.69 15.38 8.81
N GLU A 526 -28.44 16.08 9.91
CA GLU A 526 -28.14 17.53 9.88
C GLU A 526 -26.87 17.87 9.07
N ILE A 527 -25.86 17.00 9.11
CA ILE A 527 -24.63 17.18 8.34
C ILE A 527 -24.89 16.94 6.86
N ILE A 528 -25.72 15.95 6.51
CA ILE A 528 -26.17 15.70 5.13
C ILE A 528 -26.97 16.90 4.60
N LEU A 529 -27.84 17.51 5.42
CA LEU A 529 -28.59 18.74 5.06
C LEU A 529 -27.66 19.94 4.81
N GLN A 530 -26.71 20.19 5.71
CA GLN A 530 -25.75 21.29 5.60
C GLN A 530 -24.81 21.13 4.40
N GLU A 531 -24.40 19.90 4.08
CA GLU A 531 -23.53 19.62 2.94
C GLU A 531 -24.29 19.72 1.62
N LYS A 532 -25.48 19.10 1.54
CA LYS A 532 -26.42 19.17 0.41
C LYS A 532 -26.66 20.61 -0.08
N ALA A 533 -26.81 21.56 0.84
CA ALA A 533 -27.12 22.96 0.52
C ALA A 533 -26.07 23.68 -0.34
N LYS A 534 -24.87 23.10 -0.50
CA LYS A 534 -23.77 23.66 -1.31
C LYS A 534 -23.80 23.24 -2.78
N TYR A 535 -24.64 22.26 -3.14
CA TYR A 535 -24.65 21.60 -4.44
C TYR A 535 -25.89 21.97 -5.29
N SER A 536 -25.93 21.51 -6.55
CA SER A 536 -26.98 21.84 -7.51
C SER A 536 -28.39 21.42 -7.03
N ALA A 537 -29.43 22.08 -7.56
CA ALA A 537 -30.82 21.79 -7.23
C ALA A 537 -31.18 20.30 -7.47
N GLU A 538 -30.60 19.67 -8.49
CA GLU A 538 -30.80 18.25 -8.81
C GLU A 538 -30.21 17.32 -7.72
N ILE A 539 -29.02 17.63 -7.20
CA ILE A 539 -28.43 16.91 -6.05
C ILE A 539 -29.30 17.12 -4.81
N GLN A 540 -29.77 18.35 -4.59
CA GLN A 540 -30.64 18.70 -3.48
C GLN A 540 -31.97 17.94 -3.53
N GLU A 541 -32.59 17.83 -4.70
CA GLU A 541 -33.84 17.10 -4.93
C GLU A 541 -33.63 15.58 -4.81
N LYS A 542 -32.58 15.01 -5.42
CA LYS A 542 -32.35 13.56 -5.31
C LYS A 542 -32.09 13.13 -3.86
N ILE A 543 -31.31 13.89 -3.09
CA ILE A 543 -31.15 13.65 -1.64
C ILE A 543 -32.47 13.87 -0.88
N LYS A 544 -33.31 14.83 -1.30
CA LYS A 544 -34.65 15.01 -0.71
C LYS A 544 -35.49 13.76 -0.87
N ASN A 545 -35.62 13.26 -2.10
CA ASN A 545 -36.55 12.20 -2.43
C ASN A 545 -36.04 10.83 -1.92
N GLU A 546 -34.74 10.52 -2.06
CA GLU A 546 -34.17 9.21 -1.74
C GLU A 546 -33.77 9.02 -0.26
N ILE A 547 -33.51 10.12 0.48
CA ILE A 547 -33.01 10.07 1.86
C ILE A 547 -33.97 10.75 2.84
N LEU A 548 -34.43 11.98 2.55
CA LEU A 548 -35.20 12.78 3.52
C LEU A 548 -36.70 12.47 3.53
N GLU A 549 -37.31 12.24 2.37
CA GLU A 549 -38.74 11.93 2.22
C GLU A 549 -39.00 10.42 2.04
N ASN A 550 -37.93 9.62 2.10
CA ASN A 550 -37.97 8.17 2.18
C ASN A 550 -38.78 7.76 3.43
N SER A 551 -40.03 7.34 3.19
CA SER A 551 -41.07 7.15 4.22
C SER A 551 -40.68 6.17 5.32
N THR A 552 -39.84 5.18 5.00
CA THR A 552 -39.27 4.24 5.96
C THR A 552 -38.41 4.94 7.03
N PHE A 553 -37.63 5.98 6.67
CA PHE A 553 -36.82 6.72 7.66
C PHE A 553 -37.64 7.75 8.44
N THR A 554 -38.63 8.40 7.83
CA THR A 554 -39.46 9.44 8.48
C THR A 554 -40.60 8.91 9.34
N ALA A 555 -40.98 7.63 9.20
CA ALA A 555 -41.92 6.97 10.10
C ALA A 555 -41.54 7.16 11.58
N GLU A 556 -42.51 7.53 12.44
CA GLU A 556 -42.26 7.63 13.88
C GLU A 556 -41.93 6.26 14.46
N PRO A 557 -40.94 6.15 15.37
CA PRO A 557 -40.73 4.91 16.11
C PRO A 557 -41.91 4.65 17.06
N PHE A 558 -42.12 3.38 17.41
CA PHE A 558 -42.95 3.02 18.55
C PHE A 558 -42.27 3.40 19.88
N ASP A 559 -43.06 3.99 20.78
CA ASP A 559 -42.72 4.28 22.17
C ASP A 559 -43.55 3.40 23.12
N ASP A 560 -43.34 3.53 24.44
CA ASP A 560 -44.02 2.74 25.47
C ASP A 560 -45.56 2.93 25.50
N SER A 561 -46.07 4.03 24.93
CA SER A 561 -47.51 4.34 24.85
C SER A 561 -48.15 3.97 23.50
N THR A 562 -47.35 3.90 22.43
CA THR A 562 -47.84 3.61 21.06
C THR A 562 -47.52 2.20 20.57
N THR A 563 -46.68 1.44 21.28
CA THR A 563 -46.40 0.02 20.97
C THR A 563 -47.66 -0.85 21.13
N PRO A 564 -48.10 -1.61 20.10
CA PRO A 564 -49.22 -2.53 20.23
C PRO A 564 -49.00 -3.58 21.34
N THR A 565 -50.05 -3.93 22.08
CA THR A 565 -49.97 -4.89 23.20
C THR A 565 -49.37 -6.23 22.78
N TRP A 566 -49.81 -6.80 21.65
CA TRP A 566 -49.27 -8.05 21.11
C TRP A 566 -47.75 -7.98 20.86
N LEU A 567 -47.24 -6.82 20.40
CA LEU A 567 -45.81 -6.63 20.13
C LEU A 567 -45.04 -6.45 21.44
N SER A 568 -45.58 -5.68 22.39
CA SER A 568 -45.03 -5.53 23.74
C SER A 568 -44.91 -6.89 24.44
N ASP A 569 -45.96 -7.71 24.39
CA ASP A 569 -45.99 -9.02 25.06
C ASP A 569 -45.14 -10.06 24.34
N ALA A 570 -45.15 -10.11 23.00
CA ALA A 570 -44.25 -10.97 22.24
C ALA A 570 -42.78 -10.65 22.53
N ILE A 571 -42.40 -9.36 22.61
CA ILE A 571 -41.02 -8.95 22.92
C ILE A 571 -40.62 -9.32 24.35
N LYS A 572 -41.53 -9.30 25.33
CA LYS A 572 -41.26 -9.79 26.71
C LYS A 572 -40.92 -11.29 26.75
N THR A 573 -41.33 -12.08 25.76
CA THR A 573 -40.98 -13.52 25.66
C THR A 573 -39.63 -13.81 24.99
N VAL A 574 -38.97 -12.80 24.40
CA VAL A 574 -37.64 -12.96 23.79
C VAL A 574 -36.57 -13.07 24.88
N SER A 575 -35.66 -14.03 24.75
CA SER A 575 -34.55 -14.18 25.68
C SER A 575 -33.59 -12.99 25.61
N LYS A 576 -32.95 -12.62 26.72
CA LYS A 576 -31.94 -11.56 26.74
C LYS A 576 -30.62 -12.04 26.15
N GLY A 577 -30.59 -12.18 24.82
CA GLY A 577 -29.41 -12.53 24.05
C GLY A 577 -28.31 -11.46 24.09
N LYS A 578 -27.10 -11.84 23.69
CA LYS A 578 -26.03 -10.87 23.40
C LYS A 578 -26.32 -10.18 22.06
N ALA A 579 -26.14 -8.86 22.02
CA ALA A 579 -26.21 -8.08 20.80
C ALA A 579 -25.31 -8.68 19.69
N ILE A 580 -25.82 -8.66 18.46
CA ILE A 580 -25.17 -9.27 17.30
C ILE A 580 -24.11 -8.30 16.81
N SER A 581 -22.85 -8.55 17.13
CA SER A 581 -21.74 -7.59 16.97
C SER A 581 -21.44 -7.14 15.54
N TRP A 582 -22.09 -7.74 14.54
CA TRP A 582 -21.97 -7.40 13.13
C TRP A 582 -23.23 -6.72 12.54
N VAL A 583 -24.29 -6.55 13.34
CA VAL A 583 -25.54 -5.87 12.94
C VAL A 583 -25.79 -4.69 13.86
N VAL A 584 -25.87 -3.50 13.28
CA VAL A 584 -26.42 -2.31 13.94
C VAL A 584 -27.92 -2.25 13.59
N PRO A 585 -28.85 -2.28 14.57
CA PRO A 585 -30.30 -2.26 14.29
C PRO A 585 -30.74 -1.09 13.40
N GLU A 586 -30.10 0.07 13.56
CA GLU A 586 -30.33 1.32 12.82
C GLU A 586 -29.81 1.27 11.37
N GLU A 587 -29.02 0.26 10.98
CA GLU A 587 -28.59 0.07 9.59
C GLU A 587 -29.58 -0.72 8.73
N LEU A 588 -30.55 -1.41 9.35
CA LEU A 588 -31.50 -2.24 8.64
C LEU A 588 -32.71 -1.41 8.18
N PRO A 589 -33.28 -1.69 6.99
CA PRO A 589 -34.53 -1.09 6.55
C PRO A 589 -35.62 -1.30 7.61
N PRO A 590 -36.26 -0.24 8.13
CA PRO A 590 -37.13 -0.38 9.29
C PRO A 590 -38.39 -1.16 8.97
N ILE A 591 -38.73 -2.09 9.87
CA ILE A 591 -40.00 -2.84 9.83
C ILE A 591 -41.14 -1.87 10.19
N LEU A 592 -42.13 -1.76 9.31
CA LEU A 592 -43.27 -0.86 9.47
C LEU A 592 -44.53 -1.63 9.85
N ILE A 593 -45.26 -1.11 10.84
CA ILE A 593 -46.58 -1.58 11.27
C ILE A 593 -47.47 -0.33 11.34
N GLN A 594 -48.51 -0.26 10.50
CA GLN A 594 -49.45 0.87 10.47
C GLN A 594 -48.75 2.24 10.34
N LYS A 595 -47.73 2.35 9.47
CA LYS A 595 -46.88 3.55 9.27
C LYS A 595 -45.99 3.98 10.45
N LYS A 596 -45.98 3.29 11.59
CA LYS A 596 -44.94 3.44 12.62
C LYS A 596 -43.86 2.38 12.45
N LYS A 597 -42.61 2.71 12.79
CA LYS A 597 -41.46 1.79 12.71
C LYS A 597 -41.14 1.16 14.06
N LEU A 598 -40.62 -0.06 14.04
CA LEU A 598 -40.01 -0.65 15.25
C LEU A 598 -38.87 0.24 15.75
N SER A 599 -38.80 0.44 17.06
CA SER A 599 -37.67 1.15 17.69
C SER A 599 -36.43 0.25 17.77
N PRO A 600 -35.20 0.80 17.92
CA PRO A 600 -33.97 0.00 17.84
C PRO A 600 -33.89 -1.16 18.86
N SER A 601 -34.47 -0.98 20.05
CA SER A 601 -34.59 -2.05 21.06
C SER A 601 -35.56 -3.17 20.63
N GLN A 602 -36.63 -2.83 19.93
CA GLN A 602 -37.56 -3.81 19.34
C GLN A 602 -36.89 -4.56 18.19
N VAL A 603 -36.17 -3.85 17.29
CA VAL A 603 -35.39 -4.48 16.21
C VAL A 603 -34.30 -5.41 16.77
N ALA A 604 -33.62 -5.01 17.85
CA ALA A 604 -32.65 -5.87 18.53
C ALA A 604 -33.27 -7.15 19.13
N ALA A 605 -34.53 -7.08 19.60
CA ALA A 605 -35.29 -8.26 20.02
C ALA A 605 -35.64 -9.17 18.83
N VAL A 606 -36.06 -8.61 17.69
CA VAL A 606 -36.31 -9.38 16.45
C VAL A 606 -35.05 -10.09 15.96
N LEU A 607 -33.91 -9.39 15.96
CA LEU A 607 -32.62 -9.98 15.59
C LEU A 607 -32.19 -11.09 16.56
N THR A 608 -32.42 -10.91 17.86
CA THR A 608 -32.16 -11.96 18.87
C THR A 608 -33.05 -13.18 18.63
N GLU A 609 -34.35 -12.98 18.43
CA GLU A 609 -35.30 -14.06 18.17
C GLU A 609 -35.00 -14.80 16.85
N LEU A 610 -34.60 -14.07 15.79
CA LEU A 610 -34.12 -14.67 14.53
C LEU A 610 -32.85 -15.50 14.72
N LYS A 611 -31.92 -15.06 15.58
CA LYS A 611 -30.68 -15.78 15.84
C LYS A 611 -30.88 -17.04 16.69
N GLU A 612 -31.66 -16.94 17.76
CA GLU A 612 -31.86 -18.05 18.71
C GLU A 612 -32.94 -19.03 18.24
N LYS A 613 -34.01 -18.57 17.55
CA LYS A 613 -35.14 -19.41 17.09
C LYS A 613 -35.35 -19.47 15.58
N GLY A 614 -34.51 -18.82 14.75
CA GLY A 614 -34.73 -18.77 13.29
C GLY A 614 -34.68 -20.13 12.58
N LEU A 615 -34.13 -21.16 13.22
CA LEU A 615 -34.14 -22.55 12.74
C LEU A 615 -35.39 -23.35 13.18
N GLU A 616 -36.16 -22.85 14.15
CA GLU A 616 -37.36 -23.49 14.70
C GLU A 616 -38.65 -22.84 14.18
N GLU A 617 -39.81 -23.47 14.39
CA GLU A 617 -41.10 -23.01 13.84
C GLU A 617 -41.98 -22.23 14.83
N SER A 618 -41.61 -22.21 16.12
CA SER A 618 -42.50 -21.84 17.24
C SER A 618 -42.44 -20.38 17.71
N SER A 619 -41.74 -19.49 16.98
CA SER A 619 -41.62 -18.07 17.40
C SER A 619 -42.91 -17.28 17.19
N ILE A 620 -43.54 -16.90 18.29
CA ILE A 620 -44.72 -16.02 18.32
C ILE A 620 -44.38 -14.65 17.71
N LEU A 621 -43.26 -14.04 18.11
CA LEU A 621 -42.85 -12.71 17.63
C LEU A 621 -42.66 -12.69 16.11
N LEU A 622 -41.93 -13.66 15.55
CA LEU A 622 -41.67 -13.69 14.10
C LEU A 622 -42.95 -13.97 13.30
N LYS A 623 -43.85 -14.81 13.83
CA LYS A 623 -45.16 -15.06 13.20
C LYS A 623 -46.03 -13.79 13.20
N SER A 624 -46.26 -13.17 14.35
CA SER A 624 -47.12 -11.98 14.44
C SER A 624 -46.52 -10.78 13.69
N LEU A 625 -45.20 -10.66 13.58
CA LEU A 625 -44.58 -9.68 12.69
C LEU A 625 -44.92 -9.94 11.22
N LYS A 626 -44.90 -11.19 10.75
CA LYS A 626 -45.31 -11.54 9.37
C LYS A 626 -46.80 -11.29 9.10
N GLU A 627 -47.64 -11.38 10.13
CA GLU A 627 -49.09 -11.16 10.04
C GLU A 627 -49.50 -9.67 10.15
N HIS A 628 -48.68 -8.81 10.75
CA HIS A 628 -49.05 -7.41 11.05
C HIS A 628 -48.14 -6.32 10.45
N SER A 629 -46.96 -6.67 9.93
CA SER A 629 -46.04 -5.69 9.32
C SER A 629 -46.27 -5.55 7.82
N GLU A 630 -45.92 -4.40 7.28
CA GLU A 630 -46.00 -4.12 5.84
C GLU A 630 -45.01 -5.02 5.08
N THR A 631 -45.49 -5.88 4.17
CA THR A 631 -44.69 -6.95 3.54
C THR A 631 -43.40 -6.44 2.90
N THR A 632 -43.46 -5.31 2.18
CA THR A 632 -42.30 -4.66 1.56
C THR A 632 -41.23 -4.24 2.59
N SER A 633 -41.64 -3.86 3.82
CA SER A 633 -40.71 -3.50 4.89
C SER A 633 -39.97 -4.74 5.44
N LEU A 634 -40.68 -5.86 5.62
CA LEU A 634 -40.09 -7.14 6.02
C LEU A 634 -39.14 -7.67 4.95
N ASP A 635 -39.55 -7.65 3.68
CA ASP A 635 -38.71 -8.06 2.54
C ASP A 635 -37.41 -7.25 2.51
N ASN A 636 -37.49 -5.92 2.61
CA ASN A 636 -36.31 -5.06 2.62
C ASN A 636 -35.42 -5.33 3.84
N PHE A 637 -36.01 -5.51 5.03
CA PHE A 637 -35.30 -5.82 6.28
C PHE A 637 -34.48 -7.11 6.16
N VAL A 638 -35.11 -8.24 5.78
CA VAL A 638 -34.40 -9.52 5.68
C VAL A 638 -33.44 -9.58 4.50
N TRP A 639 -33.74 -8.91 3.39
CA TRP A 639 -32.83 -8.82 2.27
C TRP A 639 -31.53 -8.10 2.66
N LYS A 640 -31.60 -6.97 3.38
CA LYS A 640 -30.39 -6.24 3.79
C LYS A 640 -29.61 -6.97 4.88
N LEU A 641 -30.29 -7.66 5.79
CA LEU A 641 -29.67 -8.57 6.77
C LEU A 641 -28.88 -9.70 6.09
N PHE A 642 -29.42 -10.27 5.01
CA PHE A 642 -28.74 -11.28 4.20
C PHE A 642 -27.53 -10.71 3.43
N GLU A 643 -27.66 -9.54 2.80
CA GLU A 643 -26.53 -8.86 2.13
C GLU A 643 -25.36 -8.61 3.10
N LEU A 644 -25.65 -8.11 4.31
CA LEU A 644 -24.66 -7.93 5.38
C LEU A 644 -23.97 -9.25 5.72
N TRP A 645 -24.72 -10.34 5.95
CA TRP A 645 -24.15 -11.67 6.22
C TRP A 645 -23.25 -12.19 5.09
N ILE A 646 -23.65 -12.00 3.82
CA ILE A 646 -22.85 -12.37 2.65
C ILE A 646 -21.56 -11.55 2.58
N SER A 647 -21.62 -10.22 2.80
CA SER A 647 -20.42 -9.36 2.78
C SER A 647 -19.39 -9.71 3.86
N LEU A 648 -19.85 -10.30 4.97
CA LEU A 648 -19.00 -10.82 6.06
C LEU A 648 -18.50 -12.24 5.81
N GLY A 649 -18.57 -12.72 4.56
CA GLY A 649 -18.06 -14.03 4.15
C GLY A 649 -18.99 -15.21 4.46
N ALA A 650 -20.29 -14.96 4.67
CA ALA A 650 -21.31 -16.00 4.86
C ALA A 650 -21.02 -16.98 6.01
N SER A 651 -20.60 -16.45 7.17
CA SER A 651 -20.30 -17.21 8.40
C SER A 651 -21.35 -18.30 8.68
N SER A 652 -20.94 -19.57 8.73
CA SER A 652 -21.84 -20.70 8.99
C SER A 652 -22.50 -20.65 10.37
N LYS A 653 -21.88 -19.95 11.34
CA LYS A 653 -22.44 -19.67 12.67
C LYS A 653 -23.61 -18.67 12.61
N ASP A 654 -23.68 -17.89 11.53
CA ASP A 654 -24.65 -16.82 11.33
C ASP A 654 -25.68 -17.13 10.23
N LYS A 655 -25.75 -18.41 9.80
CA LYS A 655 -26.67 -18.91 8.76
C LYS A 655 -28.15 -18.57 9.01
N TRP A 656 -28.53 -18.28 10.26
CA TRP A 656 -29.84 -17.75 10.63
C TRP A 656 -30.25 -16.51 9.81
N ALA A 657 -29.30 -15.68 9.38
CA ALA A 657 -29.53 -14.51 8.53
C ALA A 657 -30.04 -14.88 7.12
N PHE A 658 -29.58 -16.01 6.56
CA PHE A 658 -30.18 -16.58 5.35
C PHE A 658 -31.54 -17.21 5.62
N THR A 659 -31.71 -17.89 6.77
CA THR A 659 -33.00 -18.49 7.14
C THR A 659 -34.11 -17.45 7.37
N ALA A 660 -33.74 -16.23 7.79
CA ALA A 660 -34.66 -15.10 7.93
C ALA A 660 -35.41 -14.77 6.63
N LEU A 661 -34.78 -14.96 5.46
CA LEU A 661 -35.39 -14.76 4.14
C LEU A 661 -36.66 -15.60 3.96
N GLY A 662 -36.63 -16.88 4.35
CA GLY A 662 -37.80 -17.76 4.27
C GLY A 662 -38.80 -17.55 5.42
N LYS A 663 -38.31 -17.20 6.62
CA LYS A 663 -39.16 -16.99 7.80
C LYS A 663 -40.02 -15.73 7.66
N LEU A 664 -39.44 -14.55 7.44
CA LEU A 664 -40.18 -13.28 7.38
C LEU A 664 -40.47 -12.78 5.95
N GLY A 665 -39.63 -13.11 4.97
CA GLY A 665 -39.80 -12.65 3.58
C GLY A 665 -40.99 -13.29 2.85
N GLY A 666 -41.43 -12.64 1.78
CA GLY A 666 -42.44 -13.11 0.83
C GLY A 666 -41.90 -13.27 -0.60
N ASP A 667 -42.80 -13.33 -1.58
CA ASP A 667 -42.52 -13.74 -2.96
C ASP A 667 -41.44 -12.90 -3.67
N ARG A 668 -41.30 -11.61 -3.30
CA ARG A 668 -40.24 -10.73 -3.82
C ARG A 668 -38.83 -11.26 -3.50
N ILE A 669 -38.65 -11.94 -2.38
CA ILE A 669 -37.38 -12.53 -1.97
C ILE A 669 -37.08 -13.79 -2.78
N ALA A 670 -38.09 -14.61 -3.07
CA ALA A 670 -37.92 -15.76 -3.98
C ALA A 670 -37.51 -15.31 -5.39
N LEU A 671 -38.11 -14.23 -5.91
CA LEU A 671 -37.72 -13.63 -7.19
C LEU A 671 -36.28 -13.09 -7.15
N LYS A 672 -35.87 -12.38 -6.09
CA LYS A 672 -34.48 -11.88 -5.93
C LYS A 672 -33.43 -12.99 -5.76
N LEU A 673 -33.80 -14.14 -5.16
CA LEU A 673 -32.93 -15.30 -5.02
C LEU A 673 -32.81 -16.13 -6.32
N THR A 674 -33.69 -15.91 -7.29
CA THR A 674 -33.64 -16.59 -8.58
C THR A 674 -32.57 -15.93 -9.46
N PRO A 675 -31.54 -16.65 -9.94
CA PRO A 675 -30.56 -16.06 -10.85
C PRO A 675 -31.24 -15.67 -12.17
N PRO A 676 -30.84 -14.56 -12.82
CA PRO A 676 -31.44 -14.12 -14.07
C PRO A 676 -31.06 -15.06 -15.22
N MET A 677 -31.85 -16.12 -15.38
CA MET A 677 -31.87 -16.91 -16.60
C MET A 677 -32.28 -15.98 -17.76
N PHE A 678 -31.60 -16.11 -18.91
CA PHE A 678 -31.69 -15.20 -20.07
C PHE A 678 -31.02 -13.82 -19.91
N LEU A 679 -29.68 -13.78 -19.75
CA LEU A 679 -28.78 -13.21 -20.78
C LEU A 679 -27.28 -13.39 -20.43
N VAL A 680 -26.45 -13.43 -21.49
CA VAL A 680 -24.96 -13.49 -21.52
C VAL A 680 -24.29 -14.74 -20.91
N SER A 681 -23.88 -15.61 -21.83
CA SER A 681 -22.98 -16.76 -21.74
C SER A 681 -21.82 -16.69 -20.71
N SER A 682 -21.82 -17.61 -19.74
CA SER A 682 -20.62 -18.22 -19.12
C SER A 682 -21.00 -19.52 -18.39
N PRO A 683 -20.11 -20.54 -18.32
CA PRO A 683 -20.46 -21.85 -17.76
C PRO A 683 -20.51 -21.86 -16.23
N PRO A 684 -21.40 -22.67 -15.60
CA PRO A 684 -21.54 -22.71 -14.15
C PRO A 684 -20.42 -23.51 -13.47
N VAL A 685 -19.80 -22.92 -12.45
CA VAL A 685 -18.98 -23.67 -11.47
C VAL A 685 -19.92 -24.37 -10.49
N ILE A 686 -20.08 -25.68 -10.63
CA ILE A 686 -20.96 -26.49 -9.78
C ILE A 686 -20.27 -26.73 -8.42
N PHE A 687 -20.83 -26.16 -7.35
CA PHE A 687 -20.49 -26.52 -5.97
C PHE A 687 -21.50 -27.54 -5.43
N PHE A 688 -21.17 -28.83 -5.51
CA PHE A 688 -21.85 -29.91 -4.78
C PHE A 688 -20.92 -31.10 -4.52
N THR A 689 -20.06 -30.98 -3.51
CA THR A 689 -20.02 -31.88 -2.32
C THR A 689 -19.10 -31.30 -1.25
#